data_AF-A0AAV7LUR3-F1
#
_entry.id   AF-A0AAV7LUR3-F1
#
_cell.length_a   1.000
_cell.length_b   1.000
_cell.length_c   1.000
_cell.angle_alpha   90.00
_cell.angle_beta   90.00
_cell.angle_gamma   90.00
#
_symmetry.space_group_name_H-M   'P 1'
#
loop_
_entity.id
_entity.type
_entity.pdbx_description
1 polymer ?
#
loop_
_entity_poly.entity_id
_entity_poly.type
_entity_poly.pdbx_seq_one_letter_code
_entity_poly.pdbx_strand_id
1 'polypeptide(L)'
;MIMAHLLGSSTVMDSLRKDIMDLQGAIIDIFSRVGALRYPSWKFPDKVSCDLDLVTLLERYDHVEGDAEFTQHSHVVLLELVIDRLLLLLQSFAAYTESLTREEAVPPSRAVGPSMSIGLAARKYWSSMQKLGALYQQSISEKHSSRENTSSLQAKVKVVTQLNEKEKRSTSQMSSAEVCTARSNYSQGRRLSAAGTLESRPVSLSVAKDTRTIGSQTFEASLVPCDACASAQASLHEVNNVIISVCNSQNLPSSLCKFQEVIQDTVGNKLLSAMEMRYWASEQSKDLSRINKHLSELMQQVSPLKEKLEESQKEKEEQRQRIEAFDRILQREKEEQQWQVKVSQQRMEEKEKENLKNVAKLEKDKDNLKKGAAVLEERVSILKEELKSQHSTIRDLELTKEKLLVEMKTKLVDKSEVTALEEQVRLLTNQLHITSKELRSVNTELEKERARGESLLRHEESLQAKQKALLKQLDNLDQECEELRTSMSEVEEEKTRLEEQLSMAETNKLQAETRLKEQKEMIEQLQQQKQSLEESASQLTKNISELETLIQSGKEREKLLVAFPDLHIPPEAHVESSGNIAEDMERQLQANCIRINVLEEENTRLRTMLSKLRETAQLGALRLIPQTQLWGRSGTSDRCGSDGSRIETHTDQSRDSGLSEARSKDGSVVEKARIQRTPSSQQEKAPSSDAVRTALSFLSLPKESSAIGTYARMRRGSGGSRIHRSPSSKDYPRK
;
A
#
# COMPACT_ATOMS: atom_id res chain seq x y z
N MET A 1 10.90 4.17 -44.82
CA MET A 1 12.07 5.06 -44.87
C MET A 1 13.13 4.52 -43.93
N ILE A 2 13.94 3.54 -44.37
CA ILE A 2 14.92 2.82 -43.50
C ILE A 2 16.29 2.65 -44.18
N MET A 3 16.34 2.49 -45.51
CA MET A 3 17.60 2.31 -46.27
C MET A 3 18.59 3.49 -46.18
N ALA A 4 18.15 4.68 -45.76
CA ALA A 4 18.98 5.89 -45.70
C ALA A 4 19.95 5.94 -44.50
N HIS A 5 20.09 4.88 -43.71
CA HIS A 5 20.92 4.86 -42.49
C HIS A 5 22.17 3.95 -42.59
N LEU A 6 22.43 3.32 -43.74
CA LEU A 6 23.68 2.57 -43.99
C LEU A 6 24.71 3.34 -44.83
N LEU A 7 24.28 4.39 -45.54
CA LEU A 7 25.16 5.24 -46.34
C LEU A 7 26.20 5.93 -45.45
N GLY A 8 27.48 5.63 -45.70
CA GLY A 8 28.61 6.13 -44.92
C GLY A 8 28.99 5.32 -43.67
N SER A 9 28.34 4.19 -43.39
CA SER A 9 28.75 3.31 -42.27
C SER A 9 30.16 2.74 -42.49
N SER A 10 31.07 2.88 -41.50
CA SER A 10 32.48 2.46 -41.67
C SER A 10 32.60 0.99 -42.01
N THR A 11 31.89 0.10 -41.31
CA THR A 11 31.98 -1.36 -41.53
C THR A 11 31.55 -1.80 -42.93
N VAL A 12 30.65 -1.03 -43.57
CA VAL A 12 30.27 -1.25 -44.97
C VAL A 12 31.35 -0.72 -45.90
N MET A 13 31.97 0.43 -45.58
CA MET A 13 33.10 0.97 -46.34
C MET A 13 34.32 0.03 -46.27
N ASP A 14 34.65 -0.49 -45.08
CA ASP A 14 35.71 -1.48 -44.86
C ASP A 14 35.49 -2.75 -45.69
N SER A 15 34.24 -3.21 -45.81
CA SER A 15 33.89 -4.30 -46.73
C SER A 15 34.16 -3.90 -48.18
N LEU A 16 33.63 -2.76 -48.66
CA LEU A 16 33.81 -2.31 -50.05
C LEU A 16 35.29 -2.13 -50.41
N ARG A 17 36.11 -1.58 -49.49
CA ARG A 17 37.58 -1.47 -49.63
C ARG A 17 38.22 -2.85 -49.84
N LYS A 18 37.82 -3.84 -49.03
CA LYS A 18 38.30 -5.22 -49.16
C LYS A 18 37.81 -5.88 -50.46
N ASP A 19 36.53 -5.71 -50.81
CA ASP A 19 35.93 -6.28 -52.02
C ASP A 19 36.64 -5.76 -53.29
N ILE A 20 37.04 -4.48 -53.31
CA ILE A 20 37.89 -3.90 -54.39
C ILE A 20 39.25 -4.61 -54.48
N MET A 21 39.90 -4.89 -53.35
CA MET A 21 41.20 -5.59 -53.33
C MET A 21 41.08 -7.06 -53.75
N ASP A 22 40.09 -7.79 -53.24
CA ASP A 22 39.85 -9.20 -53.56
C ASP A 22 39.52 -9.37 -55.06
N LEU A 23 38.70 -8.46 -55.62
CA LEU A 23 38.43 -8.40 -57.07
C LEU A 23 39.68 -8.04 -57.88
N GLN A 24 40.49 -7.09 -57.42
CA GLN A 24 41.76 -6.76 -58.07
C GLN A 24 42.73 -7.95 -58.09
N GLY A 25 42.79 -8.75 -57.03
CA GLY A 25 43.56 -9.99 -56.98
C GLY A 25 43.13 -10.99 -58.06
N ALA A 26 41.82 -11.19 -58.24
CA ALA A 26 41.28 -12.04 -59.32
C ALA A 26 41.59 -11.50 -60.72
N ILE A 27 41.54 -10.18 -60.91
CA ILE A 27 41.91 -9.53 -62.19
C ILE A 27 43.40 -9.75 -62.50
N ILE A 28 44.28 -9.68 -61.50
CA ILE A 28 45.73 -9.89 -61.66
C ILE A 28 46.06 -11.34 -62.06
N ASP A 29 45.40 -12.36 -61.48
CA ASP A 29 45.57 -13.75 -61.92
C ASP A 29 45.25 -13.93 -63.42
N ILE A 30 44.14 -13.33 -63.89
CA ILE A 30 43.77 -13.41 -65.32
C ILE A 30 44.76 -12.64 -66.19
N PHE A 31 45.19 -11.44 -65.76
CA PHE A 31 46.20 -10.66 -66.48
C PHE A 31 47.57 -11.35 -66.53
N SER A 32 47.91 -12.21 -65.57
CA SER A 32 49.14 -13.03 -65.65
C SER A 32 49.14 -14.02 -66.83
N ARG A 33 47.95 -14.36 -67.36
CA ARG A 33 47.72 -15.35 -68.43
C ARG A 33 47.42 -14.73 -69.80
N VAL A 34 46.91 -13.50 -69.83
CA VAL A 34 46.44 -12.79 -71.04
C VAL A 34 47.21 -11.50 -71.32
N GLY A 35 47.97 -11.00 -70.34
CA GLY A 35 48.48 -9.63 -70.32
C GLY A 35 47.44 -8.63 -69.78
N ALA A 36 47.88 -7.39 -69.52
CA ALA A 36 47.01 -6.33 -69.01
C ALA A 36 46.06 -5.83 -70.10
N LEU A 37 44.74 -5.95 -69.87
CA LEU A 37 43.72 -5.62 -70.86
C LEU A 37 43.19 -4.20 -70.68
N ARG A 38 43.48 -3.34 -71.68
CA ARG A 38 43.15 -1.92 -71.68
C ARG A 38 41.71 -1.64 -72.07
N TYR A 39 40.79 -1.86 -71.14
CA TYR A 39 39.41 -1.36 -71.21
C TYR A 39 39.30 0.01 -70.52
N PRO A 40 38.41 0.92 -70.95
CA PRO A 40 38.15 2.17 -70.22
C PRO A 40 37.52 1.87 -68.85
N SER A 41 37.84 2.69 -67.84
CA SER A 41 37.20 2.59 -66.53
C SER A 41 35.73 3.02 -66.60
N TRP A 42 34.88 2.31 -65.88
CA TRP A 42 33.48 2.65 -65.68
C TRP A 42 33.32 3.84 -64.72
N LYS A 43 34.12 3.89 -63.65
CA LYS A 43 34.14 5.00 -62.68
C LYS A 43 34.83 6.26 -63.22
N PHE A 44 35.89 6.09 -64.00
CA PHE A 44 36.69 7.18 -64.58
C PHE A 44 36.82 6.99 -66.11
N PRO A 45 35.81 7.36 -66.92
CA PRO A 45 35.81 7.10 -68.37
C PRO A 45 36.95 7.76 -69.17
N ASP A 46 37.64 8.73 -68.55
CA ASP A 46 38.88 9.37 -69.01
C ASP A 46 40.14 8.49 -68.85
N LYS A 47 40.05 7.38 -68.11
CA LYS A 47 41.17 6.51 -67.73
C LYS A 47 40.99 5.07 -68.19
N VAL A 48 42.11 4.35 -68.27
CA VAL A 48 42.11 2.91 -68.51
C VAL A 48 41.92 2.18 -67.17
N SER A 49 41.02 1.20 -67.14
CA SER A 49 40.62 0.47 -65.93
C SER A 49 41.77 -0.35 -65.34
N CYS A 50 42.65 -0.93 -66.16
CA CYS A 50 43.84 -1.64 -65.67
C CYS A 50 44.92 -0.70 -65.07
N ASP A 51 44.88 0.59 -65.41
CA ASP A 51 45.91 1.58 -65.05
C ASP A 51 45.44 2.50 -63.88
N LEU A 52 44.36 2.14 -63.18
CA LEU A 52 43.91 2.86 -61.98
C LEU A 52 44.82 2.54 -60.78
N ASP A 53 45.40 3.58 -60.19
CA ASP A 53 46.06 3.48 -58.89
C ASP A 53 45.03 3.32 -57.76
N LEU A 54 44.76 2.06 -57.44
CA LEU A 54 43.84 1.68 -56.36
C LEU A 54 44.38 2.01 -54.96
N VAL A 55 45.70 2.17 -54.78
CA VAL A 55 46.27 2.54 -53.47
C VAL A 55 45.91 3.99 -53.18
N THR A 56 46.27 4.91 -54.08
CA THR A 56 45.90 6.34 -53.95
C THR A 56 44.38 6.54 -53.93
N LEU A 57 43.59 5.74 -54.65
CA LEU A 57 42.13 5.82 -54.61
C LEU A 57 41.54 5.35 -53.27
N LEU A 58 42.03 4.23 -52.70
CA LEU A 58 41.57 3.76 -51.39
C LEU A 58 42.06 4.68 -50.26
N GLU A 59 43.27 5.22 -50.32
CA GLU A 59 43.73 6.25 -49.35
C GLU A 59 42.90 7.53 -49.44
N ARG A 60 42.42 7.90 -50.64
CA ARG A 60 41.61 9.11 -50.86
C ARG A 60 40.14 8.97 -50.46
N TYR A 61 39.54 7.79 -50.55
CA TYR A 61 38.11 7.56 -50.31
C TYR A 61 37.92 6.63 -49.11
N ASP A 62 37.97 7.21 -47.90
CA ASP A 62 37.90 6.48 -46.63
C ASP A 62 36.84 7.08 -45.67
N HIS A 63 36.62 6.44 -44.52
CA HIS A 63 35.69 6.90 -43.48
C HIS A 63 36.30 8.03 -42.65
N VAL A 64 35.56 9.14 -42.50
CA VAL A 64 35.99 10.31 -41.73
C VAL A 64 34.96 10.63 -40.66
N GLU A 65 35.32 10.36 -39.40
CA GLU A 65 34.49 10.73 -38.25
C GLU A 65 34.25 12.24 -38.22
N GLY A 66 32.97 12.64 -38.20
CA GLY A 66 32.54 14.04 -38.19
C GLY A 66 32.21 14.65 -39.56
N ASP A 67 32.61 14.04 -40.67
CA ASP A 67 32.21 14.48 -42.02
C ASP A 67 31.30 13.43 -42.70
N ALA A 68 30.00 13.63 -42.54
CA ALA A 68 28.99 12.76 -43.13
C ALA A 68 28.85 12.91 -44.65
N GLU A 69 29.10 14.10 -45.21
CA GLU A 69 28.94 14.34 -46.65
C GLU A 69 30.10 13.71 -47.42
N PHE A 70 31.34 13.92 -46.97
CA PHE A 70 32.51 13.25 -47.50
C PHE A 70 32.43 11.73 -47.34
N THR A 71 32.02 11.25 -46.17
CA THR A 71 31.93 9.80 -45.91
C THR A 71 30.84 9.13 -46.76
N GLN A 72 29.71 9.79 -47.02
CA GLN A 72 28.71 9.30 -47.97
C GLN A 72 29.19 9.36 -49.42
N HIS A 73 29.94 10.40 -49.80
CA HIS A 73 30.57 10.47 -51.13
C HIS A 73 31.58 9.34 -51.34
N SER A 74 32.48 9.10 -50.37
CA SER A 74 33.41 7.97 -50.37
C SER A 74 32.70 6.63 -50.46
N HIS A 75 31.59 6.42 -49.74
CA HIS A 75 30.79 5.20 -49.83
C HIS A 75 30.27 4.94 -51.24
N VAL A 76 29.76 5.98 -51.91
CA VAL A 76 29.29 5.88 -53.31
C VAL A 76 30.45 5.62 -54.25
N VAL A 77 31.59 6.31 -54.12
CA VAL A 77 32.76 6.11 -55.00
C VAL A 77 33.39 4.72 -54.80
N LEU A 78 33.40 4.17 -53.59
CA LEU A 78 33.84 2.79 -53.33
C LEU A 78 32.89 1.77 -53.97
N LEU A 79 31.57 1.94 -53.82
CA LEU A 79 30.58 1.09 -54.51
C LEU A 79 30.71 1.17 -56.03
N GLU A 80 30.97 2.37 -56.56
CA GLU A 80 31.23 2.58 -57.99
C GLU A 80 32.54 1.92 -58.46
N LEU A 81 33.58 1.89 -57.61
CA LEU A 81 34.82 1.15 -57.88
C LEU A 81 34.62 -0.36 -57.84
N VAL A 82 33.75 -0.91 -56.99
CA VAL A 82 33.36 -2.33 -57.03
C VAL A 82 32.71 -2.68 -58.38
N ILE A 83 31.79 -1.84 -58.88
CA ILE A 83 31.15 -2.03 -60.20
C ILE A 83 32.19 -1.99 -61.32
N ASP A 84 33.14 -1.05 -61.26
CA ASP A 84 34.24 -0.93 -62.21
C ASP A 84 35.16 -2.18 -62.21
N ARG A 85 35.57 -2.68 -61.05
CA ARG A 85 36.35 -3.92 -60.93
C ARG A 85 35.58 -5.13 -61.44
N LEU A 86 34.30 -5.29 -61.08
CA LEU A 86 33.45 -6.38 -61.58
C LEU A 86 33.32 -6.35 -63.11
N LEU A 87 33.19 -5.17 -63.71
CA LEU A 87 33.11 -5.02 -65.16
C LEU A 87 34.44 -5.40 -65.83
N LEU A 88 35.57 -4.95 -65.29
CA LEU A 88 36.90 -5.33 -65.79
C LEU A 88 37.14 -6.85 -65.65
N LEU A 89 36.69 -7.47 -64.58
CA LEU A 89 36.78 -8.92 -64.34
C LEU A 89 35.96 -9.73 -65.37
N LEU A 90 34.73 -9.31 -65.68
CA LEU A 90 33.92 -9.93 -66.74
C LEU A 90 34.56 -9.77 -68.12
N GLN A 91 35.12 -8.60 -68.40
CA GLN A 91 35.80 -8.28 -69.66
C GLN A 91 37.14 -9.02 -69.82
N SER A 92 37.87 -9.26 -68.72
CA SER A 92 39.12 -10.02 -68.74
C SER A 92 38.88 -11.52 -68.87
N PHE A 93 37.91 -12.09 -68.15
CA PHE A 93 37.48 -13.48 -68.36
C PHE A 93 36.94 -13.72 -69.79
N ALA A 94 36.19 -12.78 -70.36
CA ALA A 94 35.71 -12.89 -71.74
C ALA A 94 36.87 -12.96 -72.75
N ALA A 95 37.95 -12.20 -72.53
CA ALA A 95 39.15 -12.24 -73.36
C ALA A 95 40.02 -13.47 -73.11
N TYR A 96 40.17 -13.92 -71.85
CA TYR A 96 40.88 -15.17 -71.50
C TYR A 96 40.24 -16.38 -72.17
N THR A 97 38.91 -16.49 -72.06
CA THR A 97 38.16 -17.57 -72.70
C THR A 97 38.20 -17.49 -74.22
N GLU A 98 38.07 -16.30 -74.82
CA GLU A 98 38.29 -16.14 -76.27
C GLU A 98 39.69 -16.60 -76.72
N SER A 99 40.74 -16.27 -75.96
CA SER A 99 42.12 -16.71 -76.21
C SER A 99 42.28 -18.24 -76.15
N LEU A 100 41.65 -18.89 -75.16
CA LEU A 100 41.64 -20.36 -75.05
C LEU A 100 40.87 -21.06 -76.18
N THR A 101 39.88 -20.40 -76.79
CA THR A 101 39.05 -20.97 -77.87
C THR A 101 39.58 -20.74 -79.29
N ARG A 102 40.83 -20.28 -79.45
CA ARG A 102 41.33 -19.77 -80.74
C ARG A 102 42.49 -20.61 -81.29
N GLU A 103 42.20 -21.46 -82.27
CA GLU A 103 43.17 -22.39 -82.86
C GLU A 103 44.20 -21.73 -83.81
N GLU A 104 43.96 -20.50 -84.28
CA GLU A 104 44.79 -19.86 -85.30
C GLU A 104 45.34 -18.48 -84.90
N ALA A 105 46.63 -18.27 -85.15
CA ALA A 105 47.45 -17.17 -84.61
C ALA A 105 47.31 -15.83 -85.37
N VAL A 106 46.08 -15.36 -85.58
CA VAL A 106 45.81 -14.02 -86.12
C VAL A 106 45.87 -12.98 -84.99
N PRO A 107 46.64 -11.87 -85.09
CA PRO A 107 46.71 -10.89 -84.00
C PRO A 107 45.34 -10.26 -83.66
N PRO A 108 45.08 -9.89 -82.39
CA PRO A 108 43.82 -9.30 -81.97
C PRO A 108 43.62 -7.94 -82.68
N SER A 109 42.71 -7.92 -83.64
CA SER A 109 42.49 -6.76 -84.49
C SER A 109 41.56 -5.74 -83.83
N ARG A 110 42.03 -4.48 -83.81
CA ARG A 110 41.33 -3.27 -83.34
C ARG A 110 41.25 -3.11 -81.82
N ALA A 111 41.65 -1.93 -81.34
CA ALA A 111 41.38 -1.49 -79.98
C ALA A 111 39.87 -1.45 -79.71
N VAL A 112 39.46 -1.84 -78.50
CA VAL A 112 38.05 -1.81 -78.08
C VAL A 112 37.60 -0.35 -78.05
N GLY A 113 36.46 -0.06 -78.68
CA GLY A 113 35.91 1.29 -78.73
C GLY A 113 35.54 1.85 -77.35
N PRO A 114 35.46 3.18 -77.19
CA PRO A 114 35.02 3.79 -75.94
C PRO A 114 33.63 3.26 -75.54
N SER A 115 33.48 2.96 -74.25
CA SER A 115 32.28 2.43 -73.59
C SER A 115 31.57 1.25 -74.27
N MET A 116 32.08 0.03 -74.06
CA MET A 116 31.20 -1.15 -74.11
C MET A 116 30.17 -1.08 -72.97
N SER A 117 28.88 -1.14 -73.29
CA SER A 117 27.82 -1.11 -72.27
C SER A 117 27.86 -2.37 -71.38
N ILE A 118 27.47 -2.23 -70.11
CA ILE A 118 27.50 -3.33 -69.11
C ILE A 118 26.77 -4.57 -69.64
N GLY A 119 25.57 -4.39 -70.21
CA GLY A 119 24.77 -5.47 -70.78
C GLY A 119 25.42 -6.16 -72.00
N LEU A 120 26.28 -5.46 -72.75
CA LEU A 120 27.03 -6.06 -73.86
C LEU A 120 28.28 -6.79 -73.35
N ALA A 121 28.97 -6.26 -72.33
CA ALA A 121 30.08 -6.95 -71.66
C ALA A 121 29.63 -8.26 -71.00
N ALA A 122 28.53 -8.23 -70.24
CA ALA A 122 27.93 -9.41 -69.63
C ALA A 122 27.46 -10.43 -70.68
N ARG A 123 26.84 -9.97 -71.79
CA ARG A 123 26.45 -10.85 -72.90
C ARG A 123 27.66 -11.47 -73.60
N LYS A 124 28.76 -10.72 -73.77
CA LYS A 124 30.02 -11.24 -74.34
C LYS A 124 30.60 -12.34 -73.43
N TYR A 125 30.75 -12.06 -72.14
CA TYR A 125 31.20 -13.04 -71.14
C TYR A 125 30.35 -14.33 -71.18
N TRP A 126 29.01 -14.22 -71.13
CA TRP A 126 28.12 -15.38 -71.20
C TRP A 126 28.21 -16.14 -72.53
N SER A 127 28.48 -15.45 -73.64
CA SER A 127 28.69 -16.08 -74.95
C SER A 127 30.00 -16.86 -75.01
N SER A 128 31.10 -16.31 -74.47
CA SER A 128 32.39 -17.01 -74.39
C SER A 128 32.34 -18.19 -73.41
N MET A 129 31.61 -18.05 -72.29
CA MET A 129 31.42 -19.14 -71.33
C MET A 129 30.64 -20.32 -71.93
N GLN A 130 29.60 -20.06 -72.72
CA GLN A 130 28.88 -21.12 -73.46
C GLN A 130 29.79 -21.83 -74.48
N LYS A 131 30.65 -21.10 -75.21
CA LYS A 131 31.64 -21.71 -76.12
C LYS A 131 32.61 -22.61 -75.38
N LEU A 132 33.15 -22.15 -74.24
CA LEU A 132 34.05 -22.95 -73.41
C LEU A 132 33.35 -24.20 -72.86
N GLY A 133 32.10 -24.07 -72.41
CA GLY A 133 31.27 -25.21 -71.97
C GLY A 133 31.04 -26.24 -73.09
N ALA A 134 30.77 -25.78 -74.31
CA ALA A 134 30.61 -26.65 -75.47
C ALA A 134 31.91 -27.41 -75.81
N LEU A 135 33.06 -26.73 -75.81
CA LEU A 135 34.37 -27.36 -76.02
C LEU A 135 34.76 -28.33 -74.90
N TYR A 136 34.40 -28.02 -73.65
CA TYR A 136 34.61 -28.93 -72.52
C TYR A 136 33.75 -30.20 -72.66
N GLN A 137 32.48 -30.06 -73.04
CA GLN A 137 31.58 -31.17 -73.31
C GLN A 137 32.05 -32.02 -74.51
N GLN A 138 32.55 -31.38 -75.58
CA GLN A 138 33.18 -32.04 -76.71
C GLN A 138 34.42 -32.84 -76.26
N SER A 139 35.34 -32.22 -75.51
CA SER A 139 36.54 -32.91 -75.00
C SER A 139 36.21 -34.08 -74.05
N ILE A 140 35.11 -34.01 -73.31
CA ILE A 140 34.57 -35.16 -72.56
C ILE A 140 34.11 -36.26 -73.52
N SER A 141 33.30 -35.93 -74.53
CA SER A 141 32.81 -36.90 -75.52
C SER A 141 33.96 -37.56 -76.32
N GLU A 142 34.99 -36.80 -76.65
CA GLU A 142 36.23 -37.28 -77.28
C GLU A 142 37.04 -38.18 -76.33
N LYS A 143 37.13 -37.86 -75.04
CA LYS A 143 37.76 -38.75 -74.05
C LYS A 143 36.99 -40.05 -73.83
N HIS A 144 35.66 -40.01 -73.88
CA HIS A 144 34.83 -41.22 -73.83
C HIS A 144 35.01 -42.10 -75.08
N SER A 145 34.88 -41.54 -76.28
CA SER A 145 35.10 -42.29 -77.52
C SER A 145 36.56 -42.76 -77.69
N SER A 146 37.55 -42.00 -77.20
CA SER A 146 38.95 -42.42 -77.17
C SER A 146 39.21 -43.57 -76.16
N ARG A 147 38.43 -43.64 -75.06
CA ARG A 147 38.45 -44.77 -74.11
C ARG A 147 37.82 -46.04 -74.69
N GLU A 148 36.81 -45.91 -75.55
CA GLU A 148 36.25 -47.02 -76.33
C GLU A 148 37.18 -47.44 -77.49
N ASN A 149 37.82 -46.48 -78.16
CA ASN A 149 38.79 -46.76 -79.21
C ASN A 149 40.09 -47.38 -78.69
N THR A 150 40.57 -47.02 -77.49
CA THR A 150 41.74 -47.67 -76.88
C THR A 150 41.46 -49.09 -76.41
N SER A 151 40.23 -49.40 -75.97
CA SER A 151 39.82 -50.78 -75.68
C SER A 151 39.60 -51.60 -76.97
N SER A 152 39.03 -51.00 -78.02
CA SER A 152 38.97 -51.57 -79.38
C SER A 152 40.36 -51.89 -79.96
N LEU A 153 41.34 -50.99 -79.76
CA LEU A 153 42.73 -51.21 -80.19
C LEU A 153 43.44 -52.27 -79.35
N GLN A 154 43.23 -52.32 -78.03
CA GLN A 154 43.76 -53.42 -77.21
C GLN A 154 43.17 -54.80 -77.60
N ALA A 155 41.92 -54.86 -78.07
CA ALA A 155 41.35 -56.08 -78.62
C ALA A 155 42.05 -56.51 -79.93
N LYS A 156 42.34 -55.56 -80.83
CA LYS A 156 43.01 -55.86 -82.11
C LYS A 156 44.50 -56.20 -81.97
N VAL A 157 45.23 -55.57 -81.04
CA VAL A 157 46.66 -55.87 -80.78
C VAL A 157 46.87 -57.30 -80.25
N LYS A 158 45.89 -57.89 -79.58
CA LYS A 158 45.94 -59.28 -79.09
C LYS A 158 45.72 -60.36 -80.16
N VAL A 159 45.36 -59.99 -81.40
CA VAL A 159 45.16 -60.95 -82.51
C VAL A 159 46.35 -60.97 -83.48
N VAL A 160 47.07 -59.84 -83.61
CA VAL A 160 48.22 -59.73 -84.53
C VAL A 160 49.53 -60.28 -83.91
N THR A 161 49.59 -60.44 -82.59
CA THR A 161 50.80 -60.83 -81.83
C THR A 161 51.14 -62.33 -81.83
N GLN A 162 50.50 -63.15 -82.68
CA GLN A 162 50.83 -64.58 -82.85
C GLN A 162 51.28 -64.98 -84.26
N LEU A 163 51.39 -64.06 -85.23
CA LEU A 163 51.82 -64.38 -86.60
C LEU A 163 52.80 -63.34 -87.19
N ASN A 164 54.04 -63.33 -86.67
CA ASN A 164 55.26 -63.37 -87.50
C ASN A 164 56.56 -63.31 -86.66
N GLU A 165 57.10 -64.48 -86.31
CA GLU A 165 58.57 -64.65 -86.31
C GLU A 165 59.00 -65.20 -87.67
N LYS A 166 59.32 -64.34 -88.64
CA LYS A 166 60.25 -64.64 -89.76
C LYS A 166 60.46 -63.45 -90.71
N GLU A 167 61.41 -63.70 -91.61
CA GLU A 167 61.77 -62.96 -92.82
C GLU A 167 62.53 -61.64 -92.64
N LYS A 168 63.81 -61.73 -93.03
CA LYS A 168 64.73 -60.60 -93.21
C LYS A 168 64.57 -60.05 -94.62
N ARG A 169 65.01 -58.80 -94.79
CA ARG A 169 65.81 -58.29 -95.94
C ARG A 169 65.04 -57.77 -97.16
N SER A 170 65.61 -56.70 -97.74
CA SER A 170 65.32 -56.11 -99.07
C SER A 170 63.95 -55.39 -99.17
N THR A 171 63.80 -54.26 -99.87
CA THR A 171 64.62 -53.61 -100.91
C THR A 171 64.61 -52.07 -100.73
N SER A 172 65.53 -51.36 -101.39
CA SER A 172 65.70 -49.89 -101.36
C SER A 172 65.02 -49.18 -102.56
N GLN A 173 65.29 -47.87 -102.71
CA GLN A 173 65.11 -47.03 -103.92
C GLN A 173 63.66 -46.58 -104.26
N MET A 174 63.40 -45.44 -104.94
CA MET A 174 64.25 -44.43 -105.62
C MET A 174 63.74 -42.97 -105.41
N SER A 175 64.60 -41.98 -105.73
CA SER A 175 64.27 -40.63 -106.27
C SER A 175 63.53 -39.65 -105.33
N SER A 176 63.90 -38.38 -105.17
CA SER A 176 64.93 -37.50 -105.78
C SER A 176 65.25 -36.35 -104.77
N ALA A 177 65.95 -35.23 -105.05
CA ALA A 177 66.31 -34.54 -106.30
C ALA A 177 67.67 -33.78 -106.18
N GLU A 178 67.90 -32.81 -107.07
CA GLU A 178 69.16 -32.07 -107.25
C GLU A 178 69.04 -30.57 -106.90
N VAL A 179 70.17 -29.92 -106.61
CA VAL A 179 70.67 -28.70 -107.28
C VAL A 179 72.14 -28.50 -106.90
N CYS A 180 72.98 -28.12 -107.85
CA CYS A 180 74.40 -27.79 -107.61
C CYS A 180 74.65 -26.28 -107.70
N THR A 181 75.65 -25.78 -106.96
CA THR A 181 76.43 -24.59 -107.34
C THR A 181 77.80 -24.61 -106.66
N ALA A 182 78.77 -23.80 -107.11
CA ALA A 182 80.20 -24.04 -106.90
C ALA A 182 81.00 -22.80 -106.47
N ARG A 183 82.36 -22.94 -106.44
CA ARG A 183 83.41 -21.94 -106.13
C ARG A 183 83.61 -21.57 -104.64
N SER A 184 84.82 -21.19 -104.18
CA SER A 184 86.20 -21.41 -104.69
C SER A 184 87.25 -21.02 -103.64
N ASN A 185 88.42 -21.67 -103.64
CA ASN A 185 89.68 -21.24 -102.98
C ASN A 185 89.63 -21.27 -101.43
N TYR A 186 90.73 -21.34 -100.67
CA TYR A 186 92.15 -21.06 -100.94
C TYR A 186 93.10 -22.20 -100.49
N SER A 187 94.38 -22.06 -100.86
CA SER A 187 95.47 -23.03 -100.65
C SER A 187 96.25 -22.85 -99.34
N GLN A 188 96.58 -23.95 -98.65
CA GLN A 188 97.90 -24.26 -98.07
C GLN A 188 97.89 -25.66 -97.43
N GLY A 189 98.97 -26.44 -97.37
CA GLY A 189 100.29 -26.19 -97.96
C GLY A 189 101.48 -26.55 -97.07
N ARG A 190 101.62 -27.81 -96.61
CA ARG A 190 102.89 -28.30 -96.02
C ARG A 190 103.12 -29.79 -96.27
N ARG A 191 104.32 -30.12 -96.76
CA ARG A 191 104.92 -31.45 -96.65
C ARG A 191 105.65 -31.55 -95.31
N LEU A 192 105.78 -32.74 -94.76
CA LEU A 192 107.02 -33.17 -94.10
C LEU A 192 107.19 -34.68 -94.30
N SER A 193 108.43 -35.10 -94.52
CA SER A 193 108.80 -36.50 -94.73
C SER A 193 109.10 -37.20 -93.41
N ALA A 194 108.84 -38.50 -93.33
CA ALA A 194 109.47 -39.39 -92.37
C ALA A 194 110.11 -40.55 -93.14
N ALA A 195 111.43 -40.74 -92.97
CA ALA A 195 112.14 -41.88 -93.53
C ALA A 195 112.10 -43.06 -92.53
N GLY A 196 111.88 -44.27 -93.03
CA GLY A 196 111.78 -45.49 -92.22
C GLY A 196 112.58 -46.63 -92.85
N THR A 197 113.91 -46.51 -92.81
CA THR A 197 114.81 -47.56 -93.32
C THR A 197 114.96 -48.67 -92.28
N LEU A 198 114.60 -49.90 -92.65
CA LEU A 198 115.08 -51.09 -91.93
C LEU A 198 115.21 -52.31 -92.84
N GLU A 199 116.16 -53.15 -92.45
CA GLU A 199 116.92 -54.14 -93.21
C GLU A 199 116.11 -55.28 -93.85
N SER A 200 116.65 -55.86 -94.94
CA SER A 200 116.67 -57.32 -95.09
C SER A 200 117.79 -57.79 -96.04
N ARG A 201 118.27 -59.01 -95.80
CA ARG A 201 119.51 -59.61 -96.33
C ARG A 201 119.19 -60.83 -97.20
N PRO A 202 119.83 -60.98 -98.37
CA PRO A 202 120.24 -62.28 -98.93
C PRO A 202 121.77 -62.43 -98.76
N VAL A 203 122.36 -63.49 -98.20
CA VAL A 203 122.13 -64.94 -98.43
C VAL A 203 122.39 -65.34 -99.88
N SER A 204 123.68 -65.24 -100.24
CA SER A 204 124.45 -66.22 -101.04
C SER A 204 123.70 -67.14 -102.03
N LEU A 205 124.03 -66.98 -103.31
CA LEU A 205 124.20 -68.13 -104.21
C LEU A 205 125.71 -68.41 -104.37
N SER A 206 126.09 -69.68 -104.37
CA SER A 206 127.45 -70.13 -104.66
C SER A 206 127.68 -70.18 -106.16
N VAL A 207 128.80 -69.61 -106.63
CA VAL A 207 129.31 -69.92 -107.97
C VAL A 207 129.87 -71.33 -107.93
N ALA A 208 129.23 -72.25 -108.64
CA ALA A 208 129.70 -73.62 -108.80
C ALA A 208 131.04 -73.64 -109.55
N LYS A 209 132.01 -74.42 -109.07
CA LYS A 209 133.27 -74.66 -109.79
C LYS A 209 133.02 -75.70 -110.89
N ASP A 210 132.77 -75.27 -112.13
CA ASP A 210 132.78 -76.20 -113.25
C ASP A 210 134.23 -76.48 -113.71
N THR A 211 134.81 -77.55 -113.15
CA THR A 211 136.14 -78.03 -113.53
C THR A 211 136.07 -78.98 -114.73
N ARG A 212 135.57 -78.50 -115.88
CA ARG A 212 135.60 -79.23 -117.16
C ARG A 212 135.88 -78.31 -118.35
N THR A 213 137.10 -78.37 -118.85
CA THR A 213 137.43 -77.91 -120.21
C THR A 213 136.84 -78.89 -121.22
N ILE A 214 135.56 -78.70 -121.56
CA ILE A 214 134.93 -79.44 -122.67
C ILE A 214 135.44 -78.84 -123.99
N GLY A 215 135.82 -79.70 -124.93
CA GLY A 215 136.44 -79.28 -126.18
C GLY A 215 135.55 -78.35 -127.00
N SER A 216 136.17 -77.32 -127.60
CA SER A 216 135.55 -76.49 -128.63
C SER A 216 134.96 -77.36 -129.74
N GLN A 217 133.70 -77.12 -130.11
CA GLN A 217 132.98 -77.92 -131.11
C GLN A 217 133.78 -78.12 -132.39
N THR A 218 134.01 -79.37 -132.76
CA THR A 218 134.40 -79.73 -134.12
C THR A 218 133.22 -79.48 -135.07
N PHE A 219 133.50 -79.25 -136.35
CA PHE A 219 132.46 -78.94 -137.35
C PHE A 219 131.35 -79.99 -137.39
N GLU A 220 131.69 -81.28 -137.31
CA GLU A 220 130.73 -82.39 -137.30
C GLU A 220 129.85 -82.39 -136.03
N ALA A 221 130.40 -81.99 -134.87
CA ALA A 221 129.65 -81.86 -133.61
C ALA A 221 128.72 -80.63 -133.57
N SER A 222 128.66 -79.82 -134.63
CA SER A 222 127.64 -78.77 -134.81
C SER A 222 126.38 -79.26 -135.55
N LEU A 223 126.43 -80.45 -136.16
CA LEU A 223 125.35 -80.99 -137.00
C LEU A 223 124.36 -81.88 -136.24
N VAL A 224 124.69 -82.27 -135.00
CA VAL A 224 123.83 -83.07 -134.11
C VAL A 224 123.36 -82.17 -132.95
N PRO A 225 122.04 -82.08 -132.67
CA PRO A 225 121.55 -81.28 -131.54
C PRO A 225 122.02 -81.83 -130.18
N CYS A 226 122.31 -80.95 -129.22
CA CYS A 226 122.89 -81.36 -127.93
C CYS A 226 121.82 -81.74 -126.89
N ASP A 227 122.07 -82.76 -126.06
CA ASP A 227 121.10 -83.22 -125.04
C ASP A 227 120.77 -82.15 -123.99
N ALA A 228 121.74 -81.29 -123.64
CA ALA A 228 121.51 -80.12 -122.78
C ALA A 228 120.59 -79.08 -123.45
N CYS A 229 120.68 -78.94 -124.79
CA CYS A 229 119.84 -78.09 -125.61
C CYS A 229 118.40 -78.63 -125.63
N ALA A 230 118.24 -79.96 -125.75
CA ALA A 230 116.96 -80.64 -125.71
C ALA A 230 116.29 -80.52 -124.35
N SER A 231 117.05 -80.79 -123.28
CA SER A 231 116.59 -80.68 -121.89
C SER A 231 116.17 -79.26 -121.53
N ALA A 232 116.95 -78.26 -121.98
CA ALA A 232 116.60 -76.85 -121.83
C ALA A 232 115.28 -76.54 -122.56
N GLN A 233 115.13 -76.87 -123.85
CA GLN A 233 113.89 -76.59 -124.58
C GLN A 233 112.67 -77.30 -123.96
N ALA A 234 112.80 -78.55 -123.49
CA ALA A 234 111.74 -79.25 -122.78
C ALA A 234 111.28 -78.50 -121.51
N SER A 235 112.21 -78.09 -120.64
CA SER A 235 111.88 -77.29 -119.44
C SER A 235 111.25 -75.94 -119.77
N LEU A 236 111.64 -75.33 -120.90
CA LEU A 236 111.07 -74.08 -121.38
C LEU A 236 109.64 -74.26 -121.94
N HIS A 237 109.32 -75.42 -122.53
CA HIS A 237 107.94 -75.80 -122.89
C HIS A 237 107.05 -76.05 -121.65
N GLU A 238 107.59 -76.60 -120.56
CA GLU A 238 106.84 -76.72 -119.29
C GLU A 238 106.48 -75.33 -118.73
N VAL A 239 107.45 -74.41 -118.68
CA VAL A 239 107.22 -73.01 -118.31
C VAL A 239 106.24 -72.33 -119.28
N ASN A 240 106.29 -72.65 -120.57
CA ASN A 240 105.36 -72.15 -121.58
C ASN A 240 103.91 -72.50 -121.25
N ASN A 241 103.64 -73.77 -120.98
CA ASN A 241 102.31 -74.28 -120.63
C ASN A 241 101.79 -73.62 -119.33
N VAL A 242 102.65 -73.36 -118.35
CA VAL A 242 102.28 -72.63 -117.12
C VAL A 242 101.90 -71.17 -117.43
N ILE A 243 102.67 -70.45 -118.26
CA ILE A 243 102.35 -69.05 -118.62
C ILE A 243 101.03 -68.98 -119.42
N ILE A 244 100.80 -69.91 -120.36
CA ILE A 244 99.53 -70.04 -121.09
C ILE A 244 98.37 -70.28 -120.11
N SER A 245 98.55 -71.20 -119.16
CA SER A 245 97.54 -71.50 -118.13
C SER A 245 97.23 -70.28 -117.24
N VAL A 246 98.25 -69.52 -116.83
CA VAL A 246 98.06 -68.26 -116.08
C VAL A 246 97.28 -67.26 -116.93
N CYS A 247 97.69 -66.99 -118.17
CA CYS A 247 96.96 -66.10 -119.08
C CYS A 247 95.48 -66.52 -119.22
N ASN A 248 95.22 -67.79 -119.52
CA ASN A 248 93.86 -68.31 -119.68
C ASN A 248 93.04 -68.19 -118.39
N SER A 249 93.63 -68.47 -117.22
CA SER A 249 92.95 -68.34 -115.92
C SER A 249 92.53 -66.91 -115.59
N GLN A 250 93.26 -65.91 -116.10
CA GLN A 250 92.98 -64.48 -115.93
C GLN A 250 92.25 -63.89 -117.16
N ASN A 251 91.80 -64.72 -118.11
CA ASN A 251 91.16 -64.32 -119.37
C ASN A 251 92.04 -63.36 -120.24
N LEU A 252 93.37 -63.45 -120.12
CA LEU A 252 94.33 -62.70 -120.91
C LEU A 252 94.68 -63.45 -122.20
N PRO A 253 94.80 -62.77 -123.35
CA PRO A 253 95.18 -63.43 -124.61
C PRO A 253 96.66 -63.84 -124.57
N SER A 254 96.93 -65.14 -124.74
CA SER A 254 98.29 -65.65 -124.83
C SER A 254 98.88 -65.52 -126.24
N SER A 255 100.09 -64.96 -126.29
CA SER A 255 101.00 -64.94 -127.43
C SER A 255 101.68 -66.30 -127.60
N LEU A 256 102.08 -66.92 -126.47
CA LEU A 256 102.74 -68.22 -126.44
C LEU A 256 101.86 -69.37 -126.93
N CYS A 257 100.55 -69.35 -126.65
CA CYS A 257 99.61 -70.38 -127.13
C CYS A 257 99.60 -70.45 -128.67
N LYS A 258 99.42 -69.29 -129.32
CA LYS A 258 99.42 -69.17 -130.78
C LYS A 258 100.75 -69.55 -131.43
N PHE A 259 101.85 -69.24 -130.75
CA PHE A 259 103.18 -69.62 -131.21
C PHE A 259 103.46 -71.12 -131.05
N GLN A 260 102.96 -71.74 -129.96
CA GLN A 260 103.03 -73.17 -129.74
C GLN A 260 102.19 -73.94 -130.78
N GLU A 261 100.98 -73.48 -131.10
CA GLU A 261 100.16 -73.99 -132.22
C GLU A 261 100.96 -73.97 -133.53
N VAL A 262 101.48 -72.80 -133.94
CA VAL A 262 102.24 -72.65 -135.19
C VAL A 262 103.51 -73.51 -135.24
N ILE A 263 104.26 -73.65 -134.14
CA ILE A 263 105.45 -74.50 -134.10
C ILE A 263 105.12 -75.99 -134.11
N GLN A 264 104.05 -76.39 -133.43
CA GLN A 264 103.61 -77.78 -133.41
C GLN A 264 103.20 -78.26 -134.81
N ASP A 265 102.60 -77.37 -135.61
CA ASP A 265 102.26 -77.62 -137.02
C ASP A 265 103.47 -77.60 -137.99
N THR A 266 104.49 -76.75 -137.74
CA THR A 266 105.59 -76.51 -138.71
C THR A 266 106.87 -77.30 -138.43
N VAL A 267 107.21 -77.55 -137.17
CA VAL A 267 108.48 -78.16 -136.73
C VAL A 267 108.24 -79.52 -136.06
N GLY A 268 107.10 -79.69 -135.40
CA GLY A 268 106.78 -80.87 -134.60
C GLY A 268 107.73 -81.04 -133.41
N ASN A 269 107.94 -82.28 -132.95
CA ASN A 269 108.80 -82.59 -131.80
C ASN A 269 110.32 -82.49 -132.11
N LYS A 270 110.74 -81.55 -132.95
CA LYS A 270 112.16 -81.28 -133.25
C LYS A 270 112.66 -80.08 -132.45
N LEU A 271 113.96 -80.05 -132.23
CA LEU A 271 114.65 -78.96 -131.55
C LEU A 271 114.56 -77.66 -132.37
N LEU A 272 114.12 -76.60 -131.70
CA LEU A 272 113.90 -75.28 -132.27
C LEU A 272 115.24 -74.61 -132.62
N SER A 273 115.27 -73.93 -133.77
CA SER A 273 116.43 -73.14 -134.20
C SER A 273 116.67 -71.92 -133.29
N ALA A 274 117.86 -71.34 -133.38
CA ALA A 274 118.19 -70.10 -132.68
C ALA A 274 117.29 -68.90 -133.06
N MET A 275 116.59 -68.95 -134.20
CA MET A 275 115.64 -67.91 -134.61
C MET A 275 114.26 -68.13 -133.98
N GLU A 276 113.76 -69.38 -133.96
CA GLU A 276 112.52 -69.75 -133.28
C GLU A 276 112.63 -69.54 -131.77
N MET A 277 113.76 -69.91 -131.15
CA MET A 277 114.03 -69.62 -129.73
C MET A 277 114.04 -68.12 -129.41
N ARG A 278 114.49 -67.27 -130.35
CA ARG A 278 114.43 -65.80 -130.20
C ARG A 278 112.99 -65.29 -130.29
N TYR A 279 112.21 -65.82 -131.23
CA TYR A 279 110.80 -65.45 -131.36
C TYR A 279 109.99 -65.91 -130.14
N TRP A 280 110.22 -67.14 -129.68
CA TRP A 280 109.64 -67.72 -128.46
C TRP A 280 109.85 -66.81 -127.24
N ALA A 281 111.10 -66.42 -126.98
CA ALA A 281 111.43 -65.51 -125.88
C ALA A 281 110.72 -64.14 -126.02
N SER A 282 110.45 -63.68 -127.24
CA SER A 282 109.70 -62.45 -127.49
C SER A 282 108.19 -62.60 -127.22
N GLU A 283 107.58 -63.75 -127.56
CA GLU A 283 106.18 -64.06 -127.23
C GLU A 283 105.99 -64.33 -125.74
N GLN A 284 106.96 -64.97 -125.09
CA GLN A 284 107.02 -65.12 -123.63
C GLN A 284 107.08 -63.76 -122.94
N SER A 285 107.94 -62.86 -123.43
CA SER A 285 108.06 -61.50 -122.90
C SER A 285 106.77 -60.70 -123.06
N LYS A 286 106.00 -60.92 -124.16
CA LYS A 286 104.68 -60.30 -124.36
C LYS A 286 103.65 -60.81 -123.35
N ASP A 287 103.59 -62.11 -123.08
CA ASP A 287 102.64 -62.67 -122.10
C ASP A 287 102.98 -62.28 -120.65
N LEU A 288 104.25 -62.35 -120.26
CA LEU A 288 104.70 -61.86 -118.96
C LEU A 288 104.42 -60.35 -118.78
N SER A 289 104.53 -59.56 -119.86
CA SER A 289 104.16 -58.14 -119.83
C SER A 289 102.64 -57.92 -119.67
N ARG A 290 101.79 -58.76 -120.29
CA ARG A 290 100.33 -58.72 -120.10
C ARG A 290 99.95 -59.08 -118.67
N ILE A 291 100.53 -60.15 -118.13
CA ILE A 291 100.31 -60.59 -116.73
C ILE A 291 100.75 -59.49 -115.76
N ASN A 292 101.95 -58.92 -115.92
CA ASN A 292 102.45 -57.88 -115.02
C ASN A 292 101.62 -56.58 -115.10
N LYS A 293 101.16 -56.20 -116.30
CA LYS A 293 100.22 -55.10 -116.48
C LYS A 293 98.91 -55.36 -115.72
N HIS A 294 98.30 -56.53 -115.91
CA HIS A 294 97.04 -56.87 -115.25
C HIS A 294 97.18 -56.91 -113.72
N LEU A 295 98.28 -57.46 -113.20
CA LEU A 295 98.61 -57.44 -111.77
C LEU A 295 98.76 -56.00 -111.24
N SER A 296 99.39 -55.11 -112.01
CA SER A 296 99.52 -53.69 -111.66
C SER A 296 98.16 -52.98 -111.63
N GLU A 297 97.30 -53.24 -112.60
CA GLU A 297 95.92 -52.71 -112.65
C GLU A 297 95.06 -53.22 -111.48
N LEU A 298 95.18 -54.51 -111.12
CA LEU A 298 94.52 -55.08 -109.95
C LEU A 298 95.03 -54.45 -108.65
N MET A 299 96.34 -54.27 -108.46
CA MET A 299 96.87 -53.57 -107.30
C MET A 299 96.36 -52.12 -107.21
N GLN A 300 96.29 -51.42 -108.35
CA GLN A 300 95.76 -50.05 -108.43
C GLN A 300 94.27 -49.96 -108.07
N GLN A 301 93.49 -51.03 -108.30
CA GLN A 301 92.09 -51.12 -107.86
C GLN A 301 91.96 -51.53 -106.38
N VAL A 302 92.87 -52.38 -105.87
CA VAL A 302 92.82 -52.87 -104.49
C VAL A 302 93.22 -51.79 -103.47
N SER A 303 94.20 -50.93 -103.76
CA SER A 303 94.60 -49.86 -102.84
C SER A 303 93.46 -48.93 -102.40
N PRO A 304 92.69 -48.28 -103.31
CA PRO A 304 91.58 -47.41 -102.91
C PRO A 304 90.39 -48.17 -102.29
N LEU A 305 90.31 -49.50 -102.44
CA LEU A 305 89.34 -50.32 -101.71
C LEU A 305 89.79 -50.61 -100.27
N LYS A 306 91.10 -50.72 -100.01
CA LYS A 306 91.65 -50.79 -98.65
C LYS A 306 91.50 -49.44 -97.93
N GLU A 307 91.87 -48.34 -98.58
CA GLU A 307 91.71 -46.98 -98.04
C GLU A 307 90.25 -46.72 -97.62
N LYS A 308 89.28 -46.96 -98.51
CA LYS A 308 87.84 -46.82 -98.19
C LYS A 308 87.35 -47.77 -97.09
N LEU A 309 87.95 -48.95 -96.96
CA LEU A 309 87.62 -49.89 -95.88
C LEU A 309 88.15 -49.39 -94.52
N GLU A 310 89.35 -48.82 -94.49
CA GLU A 310 89.93 -48.18 -93.29
C GLU A 310 89.17 -46.90 -92.90
N GLU A 311 88.82 -46.06 -93.87
CA GLU A 311 87.94 -44.90 -93.67
C GLU A 311 86.58 -45.31 -93.08
N SER A 312 85.90 -46.28 -93.68
CA SER A 312 84.60 -46.75 -93.19
C SER A 312 84.68 -47.43 -91.81
N GLN A 313 85.78 -48.12 -91.51
CA GLN A 313 86.03 -48.63 -90.15
C GLN A 313 86.22 -47.50 -89.13
N LYS A 314 86.95 -46.45 -89.50
CA LYS A 314 87.12 -45.25 -88.66
C LYS A 314 85.80 -44.51 -88.45
N GLU A 315 85.00 -44.28 -89.49
CA GLU A 315 83.67 -43.68 -89.38
C GLU A 315 82.74 -44.48 -88.45
N LYS A 316 82.74 -45.81 -88.58
CA LYS A 316 81.96 -46.70 -87.72
C LYS A 316 82.38 -46.61 -86.25
N GLU A 317 83.67 -46.47 -85.98
CA GLU A 317 84.19 -46.36 -84.62
C GLU A 317 83.95 -44.97 -84.03
N GLU A 318 84.07 -43.90 -84.83
CA GLU A 318 83.61 -42.57 -84.43
C GLU A 318 82.10 -42.53 -84.14
N GLN A 319 81.28 -43.24 -84.92
CA GLN A 319 79.84 -43.37 -84.66
C GLN A 319 79.57 -44.13 -83.35
N ARG A 320 80.30 -45.21 -83.06
CA ARG A 320 80.22 -45.91 -81.76
C ARG A 320 80.53 -44.97 -80.61
N GLN A 321 81.66 -44.26 -80.69
CA GLN A 321 82.09 -43.35 -79.62
C GLN A 321 81.09 -42.21 -79.38
N ARG A 322 80.42 -41.73 -80.44
CA ARG A 322 79.30 -40.78 -80.34
C ARG A 322 78.08 -41.40 -79.65
N ILE A 323 77.68 -42.63 -80.02
CA ILE A 323 76.57 -43.35 -79.38
C ILE A 323 76.85 -43.53 -77.89
N GLU A 324 78.01 -44.07 -77.51
CA GLU A 324 78.38 -44.23 -76.11
C GLU A 324 78.46 -42.90 -75.35
N ALA A 325 78.85 -41.80 -76.01
CA ALA A 325 78.85 -40.47 -75.41
C ALA A 325 77.40 -40.00 -75.13
N PHE A 326 76.46 -40.26 -76.05
CA PHE A 326 75.04 -39.99 -75.82
C PHE A 326 74.46 -40.89 -74.72
N ASP A 327 74.79 -42.18 -74.66
CA ASP A 327 74.36 -43.06 -73.57
C ASP A 327 74.89 -42.57 -72.20
N ARG A 328 76.16 -42.13 -72.14
CA ARG A 328 76.77 -41.49 -70.96
C ARG A 328 76.20 -40.11 -70.61
N ILE A 329 75.47 -39.45 -71.51
CA ILE A 329 74.70 -38.22 -71.23
C ILE A 329 73.32 -38.61 -70.70
N LEU A 330 72.59 -39.44 -71.46
CA LEU A 330 71.23 -39.89 -71.15
C LEU A 330 71.15 -40.61 -69.80
N GLN A 331 72.18 -41.37 -69.41
CA GLN A 331 72.22 -42.02 -68.10
C GLN A 331 72.34 -41.01 -66.95
N ARG A 332 73.20 -39.99 -67.08
CA ARG A 332 73.31 -38.91 -66.07
C ARG A 332 72.04 -38.07 -66.00
N GLU A 333 71.41 -37.79 -67.14
CA GLU A 333 70.13 -37.07 -67.17
C GLU A 333 69.02 -37.86 -66.46
N LYS A 334 68.93 -39.19 -66.67
CA LYS A 334 68.01 -40.06 -65.92
C LYS A 334 68.29 -40.05 -64.42
N GLU A 335 69.56 -40.07 -64.01
CA GLU A 335 69.97 -40.03 -62.61
C GLU A 335 69.64 -38.68 -61.95
N GLU A 336 69.87 -37.57 -62.67
CA GLU A 336 69.49 -36.23 -62.22
C GLU A 336 67.96 -36.05 -62.15
N GLN A 337 67.20 -36.50 -63.15
CA GLN A 337 65.75 -36.52 -63.13
C GLN A 337 65.21 -37.33 -61.95
N GLN A 338 65.77 -38.53 -61.68
CA GLN A 338 65.40 -39.34 -60.51
C GLN A 338 65.73 -38.65 -59.18
N TRP A 339 66.85 -37.92 -59.10
CA TRP A 339 67.24 -37.14 -57.93
C TRP A 339 66.29 -35.96 -57.71
N GLN A 340 65.98 -35.18 -58.76
CA GLN A 340 65.04 -34.07 -58.70
C GLN A 340 63.63 -34.55 -58.30
N VAL A 341 63.16 -35.69 -58.85
CA VAL A 341 61.89 -36.31 -58.43
C VAL A 341 61.92 -36.65 -56.94
N LYS A 342 62.96 -37.33 -56.44
CA LYS A 342 63.09 -37.66 -55.01
C LYS A 342 63.10 -36.42 -54.10
N VAL A 343 63.84 -35.38 -54.47
CA VAL A 343 63.91 -34.12 -53.70
C VAL A 343 62.57 -33.38 -53.74
N SER A 344 61.87 -33.37 -54.88
CA SER A 344 60.56 -32.75 -55.00
C SER A 344 59.50 -33.49 -54.16
N GLN A 345 59.51 -34.83 -54.19
CA GLN A 345 58.66 -35.69 -53.36
C GLN A 345 58.90 -35.45 -51.86
N GLN A 346 60.16 -35.43 -51.41
CA GLN A 346 60.50 -35.14 -50.01
C GLN A 346 59.99 -33.77 -49.57
N ARG A 347 60.17 -32.73 -50.40
CA ARG A 347 59.66 -31.37 -50.13
C ARG A 347 58.13 -31.33 -50.07
N MET A 348 57.44 -32.08 -50.93
CA MET A 348 55.99 -32.19 -50.89
C MET A 348 55.52 -32.87 -49.61
N GLU A 349 56.13 -33.99 -49.21
CA GLU A 349 55.80 -34.67 -47.95
C GLU A 349 56.10 -33.80 -46.72
N GLU A 350 57.18 -33.01 -46.73
CA GLU A 350 57.46 -32.03 -45.66
C GLU A 350 56.36 -30.98 -45.58
N LYS A 351 55.91 -30.45 -46.72
CA LYS A 351 54.80 -29.48 -46.79
C LYS A 351 53.45 -30.10 -46.42
N GLU A 352 53.20 -31.37 -46.74
CA GLU A 352 52.04 -32.11 -46.24
C GLU A 352 52.09 -32.28 -44.72
N LYS A 353 53.25 -32.68 -44.17
CA LYS A 353 53.46 -32.82 -42.71
C LYS A 353 53.35 -31.47 -41.97
N GLU A 354 53.71 -30.36 -42.61
CA GLU A 354 53.50 -28.99 -42.11
C GLU A 354 52.02 -28.58 -42.19
N ASN A 355 51.37 -28.80 -43.33
CA ASN A 355 49.96 -28.49 -43.54
C ASN A 355 49.05 -29.28 -42.58
N LEU A 356 49.32 -30.57 -42.34
CA LEU A 356 48.58 -31.39 -41.37
C LEU A 356 48.71 -30.84 -39.94
N LYS A 357 49.89 -30.36 -39.54
CA LYS A 357 50.09 -29.69 -38.23
C LYS A 357 49.31 -28.37 -38.14
N ASN A 358 49.31 -27.59 -39.23
CA ASN A 358 48.58 -26.33 -39.31
C ASN A 358 47.06 -26.54 -39.28
N VAL A 359 46.54 -27.54 -39.99
CA VAL A 359 45.12 -27.95 -39.96
C VAL A 359 44.73 -28.40 -38.55
N ALA A 360 45.47 -29.33 -37.94
CA ALA A 360 45.17 -29.81 -36.58
C ALA A 360 45.21 -28.69 -35.53
N LYS A 361 46.08 -27.68 -35.70
CA LYS A 361 46.07 -26.47 -34.88
C LYS A 361 44.80 -25.64 -35.12
N LEU A 362 44.46 -25.35 -36.38
CA LEU A 362 43.27 -24.57 -36.74
C LEU A 362 41.96 -25.25 -36.29
N GLU A 363 41.89 -26.58 -36.31
CA GLU A 363 40.77 -27.35 -35.77
C GLU A 363 40.65 -27.22 -34.26
N LYS A 364 41.77 -27.32 -33.53
CA LYS A 364 41.81 -27.08 -32.08
C LYS A 364 41.40 -25.64 -31.74
N ASP A 365 41.90 -24.65 -32.47
CA ASP A 365 41.59 -23.23 -32.24
C ASP A 365 40.13 -22.92 -32.59
N LYS A 366 39.58 -23.50 -33.66
CA LYS A 366 38.15 -23.49 -34.02
C LYS A 366 37.27 -24.08 -32.91
N ASP A 367 37.65 -25.21 -32.31
CA ASP A 367 36.90 -25.83 -31.23
C ASP A 367 37.03 -25.09 -29.89
N ASN A 368 38.15 -24.41 -29.64
CA ASN A 368 38.28 -23.46 -28.53
C ASN A 368 37.36 -22.25 -28.72
N LEU A 369 37.28 -21.69 -29.94
CA LEU A 369 36.39 -20.59 -30.28
C LEU A 369 34.91 -20.97 -30.15
N LYS A 370 34.50 -22.17 -30.59
CA LYS A 370 33.14 -22.71 -30.36
C LYS A 370 32.79 -22.76 -28.86
N LYS A 371 33.70 -23.27 -28.02
CA LYS A 371 33.50 -23.34 -26.57
C LYS A 371 33.37 -21.94 -25.95
N GLY A 372 34.20 -20.99 -26.39
CA GLY A 372 34.11 -19.58 -25.98
C GLY A 372 32.78 -18.95 -26.38
N ALA A 373 32.31 -19.19 -27.61
CA ALA A 373 31.01 -18.71 -28.09
C ALA A 373 29.84 -19.24 -27.25
N ALA A 374 29.80 -20.56 -26.99
CA ALA A 374 28.75 -21.17 -26.17
C ALA A 374 28.68 -20.58 -24.74
N VAL A 375 29.82 -20.36 -24.09
CA VAL A 375 29.89 -19.71 -22.76
C VAL A 375 29.42 -18.26 -22.80
N LEU A 376 29.67 -17.54 -23.90
CA LEU A 376 29.15 -16.19 -24.10
C LEU A 376 27.63 -16.18 -24.37
N GLU A 377 27.11 -17.14 -25.14
CA GLU A 377 25.66 -17.30 -25.38
C GLU A 377 24.90 -17.66 -24.08
N GLU A 378 25.45 -18.54 -23.26
CA GLU A 378 24.95 -18.85 -21.91
C GLU A 378 24.92 -17.58 -21.04
N ARG A 379 26.05 -16.86 -20.95
CA ARG A 379 26.13 -15.63 -20.15
C ARG A 379 25.19 -14.53 -20.65
N VAL A 380 25.01 -14.39 -21.97
CA VAL A 380 24.03 -13.47 -22.56
C VAL A 380 22.59 -13.91 -22.25
N SER A 381 22.33 -15.20 -22.12
CA SER A 381 21.01 -15.72 -21.73
C SER A 381 20.71 -15.43 -20.25
N ILE A 382 21.67 -15.68 -19.36
CA ILE A 382 21.58 -15.32 -17.93
C ILE A 382 21.33 -13.82 -17.76
N LEU A 383 22.11 -12.96 -18.45
CA LEU A 383 21.94 -11.51 -18.39
C LEU A 383 20.58 -11.04 -18.96
N LYS A 384 19.99 -11.75 -19.94
CA LYS A 384 18.63 -11.46 -20.43
C LYS A 384 17.56 -11.84 -19.40
N GLU A 385 17.79 -12.87 -18.59
CA GLU A 385 16.87 -13.27 -17.53
C GLU A 385 16.96 -12.35 -16.31
N GLU A 386 18.18 -11.96 -15.92
CA GLU A 386 18.41 -10.93 -14.90
C GLU A 386 17.81 -9.57 -15.33
N LEU A 387 17.99 -9.17 -16.59
CA LEU A 387 17.37 -7.95 -17.10
C LEU A 387 15.84 -8.02 -17.05
N LYS A 388 15.23 -9.18 -17.36
CA LYS A 388 13.78 -9.38 -17.23
C LYS A 388 13.33 -9.31 -15.77
N SER A 389 14.06 -9.91 -14.83
CA SER A 389 13.69 -9.92 -13.41
C SER A 389 13.78 -8.51 -12.80
N GLN A 390 14.82 -7.74 -13.16
CA GLN A 390 14.94 -6.31 -12.84
C GLN A 390 13.79 -5.49 -13.45
N HIS A 391 13.37 -5.78 -14.68
CA HIS A 391 12.19 -5.10 -15.27
C HIS A 391 10.87 -5.45 -14.56
N SER A 392 10.73 -6.61 -13.91
CA SER A 392 9.58 -6.88 -13.03
C SER A 392 9.67 -6.11 -11.72
N THR A 393 10.81 -6.15 -11.01
CA THR A 393 10.93 -5.45 -9.72
C THR A 393 10.79 -3.93 -9.87
N ILE A 394 11.25 -3.34 -10.98
CA ILE A 394 10.98 -1.93 -11.30
C ILE A 394 9.47 -1.68 -11.45
N ARG A 395 8.73 -2.50 -12.21
CA ARG A 395 7.27 -2.36 -12.36
C ARG A 395 6.52 -2.54 -11.04
N ASP A 396 6.96 -3.46 -10.18
CA ASP A 396 6.36 -3.66 -8.86
C ASP A 396 6.63 -2.46 -7.93
N LEU A 397 7.81 -1.84 -8.03
CA LEU A 397 8.15 -0.59 -7.35
C LEU A 397 7.37 0.63 -7.90
N GLU A 398 7.08 0.67 -9.21
CA GLU A 398 6.22 1.70 -9.82
C GLU A 398 4.76 1.56 -9.36
N LEU A 399 4.22 0.34 -9.32
CA LEU A 399 2.88 0.06 -8.83
C LEU A 399 2.72 0.38 -7.33
N THR A 400 3.70 0.01 -6.50
CA THR A 400 3.68 0.34 -5.07
C THR A 400 3.87 1.84 -4.82
N LYS A 401 4.69 2.53 -5.61
CA LYS A 401 4.80 3.99 -5.61
C LYS A 401 3.46 4.67 -5.92
N GLU A 402 2.75 4.26 -6.98
CA GLU A 402 1.46 4.88 -7.31
C GLU A 402 0.39 4.57 -6.25
N LYS A 403 0.36 3.34 -5.70
CA LYS A 403 -0.50 3.01 -4.55
C LYS A 403 -0.23 3.93 -3.35
N LEU A 404 1.03 4.17 -3.02
CA LEU A 404 1.41 5.10 -1.94
C LEU A 404 1.07 6.57 -2.25
N LEU A 405 1.17 7.00 -3.52
CA LEU A 405 0.73 8.33 -3.94
C LEU A 405 -0.80 8.49 -3.84
N VAL A 406 -1.59 7.46 -4.17
CA VAL A 406 -3.04 7.44 -3.96
C VAL A 406 -3.37 7.48 -2.46
N GLU A 407 -2.74 6.62 -1.64
CA GLU A 407 -2.94 6.63 -0.19
C GLU A 407 -2.53 7.96 0.48
N MET A 408 -1.50 8.63 -0.05
CA MET A 408 -1.10 9.96 0.45
C MET A 408 -2.14 11.03 0.08
N LYS A 409 -2.70 10.97 -1.15
CA LYS A 409 -3.77 11.88 -1.59
C LYS A 409 -5.02 11.69 -0.72
N THR A 410 -5.46 10.45 -0.46
CA THR A 410 -6.63 10.21 0.41
C THR A 410 -6.36 10.69 1.83
N LYS A 411 -5.23 10.29 2.46
CA LYS A 411 -4.87 10.72 3.83
C LYS A 411 -4.75 12.25 3.97
N LEU A 412 -4.46 12.97 2.90
CA LEU A 412 -4.47 14.44 2.89
C LEU A 412 -5.90 15.02 2.85
N VAL A 413 -6.80 14.41 2.09
CA VAL A 413 -8.24 14.73 2.09
C VAL A 413 -8.85 14.41 3.46
N ASP A 414 -8.68 13.17 3.94
CA ASP A 414 -9.14 12.70 5.26
C ASP A 414 -8.69 13.67 6.37
N LYS A 415 -7.43 14.11 6.34
CA LYS A 415 -6.89 15.09 7.28
C LYS A 415 -7.55 16.47 7.14
N SER A 416 -7.82 16.93 5.92
CA SER A 416 -8.50 18.21 5.71
C SER A 416 -9.94 18.21 6.23
N GLU A 417 -10.66 17.09 6.04
CA GLU A 417 -12.01 16.87 6.59
C GLU A 417 -11.97 16.83 8.12
N VAL A 418 -11.01 16.10 8.72
CA VAL A 418 -10.79 16.10 10.18
C VAL A 418 -10.54 17.51 10.71
N THR A 419 -9.67 18.32 10.08
CA THR A 419 -9.43 19.70 10.54
C THR A 419 -10.68 20.60 10.41
N ALA A 420 -11.52 20.39 9.41
CA ALA A 420 -12.80 21.11 9.27
C ALA A 420 -13.82 20.69 10.34
N LEU A 421 -13.85 19.40 10.70
CA LEU A 421 -14.68 18.88 11.80
C LEU A 421 -14.18 19.36 13.17
N GLU A 422 -12.86 19.39 13.40
CA GLU A 422 -12.26 20.01 14.60
C GLU A 422 -12.62 21.50 14.71
N GLU A 423 -12.72 22.21 13.59
CA GLU A 423 -13.20 23.60 13.54
C GLU A 423 -14.67 23.75 13.89
N GLN A 424 -15.54 22.89 13.37
CA GLN A 424 -16.95 22.87 13.74
C GLN A 424 -17.15 22.51 15.22
N VAL A 425 -16.45 21.50 15.74
CA VAL A 425 -16.50 21.10 17.16
C VAL A 425 -16.01 22.25 18.05
N ARG A 426 -14.94 22.95 17.68
CA ARG A 426 -14.43 24.14 18.39
C ARG A 426 -15.45 25.29 18.37
N LEU A 427 -16.12 25.54 17.24
CA LEU A 427 -17.17 26.56 17.13
C LEU A 427 -18.39 26.22 18.02
N LEU A 428 -18.90 24.98 17.94
CA LEU A 428 -20.02 24.50 18.74
C LEU A 428 -19.69 24.49 20.25
N THR A 429 -18.47 24.13 20.62
CA THR A 429 -17.99 24.19 22.02
C THR A 429 -17.97 25.63 22.54
N ASN A 430 -17.53 26.60 21.72
CA ASN A 430 -17.58 28.02 22.08
C ASN A 430 -19.02 28.53 22.23
N GLN A 431 -19.94 28.15 21.32
CA GLN A 431 -21.37 28.49 21.43
C GLN A 431 -21.99 27.88 22.70
N LEU A 432 -21.70 26.61 23.01
CA LEU A 432 -22.15 25.94 24.22
C LEU A 432 -21.57 26.59 25.49
N HIS A 433 -20.32 27.06 25.45
CA HIS A 433 -19.74 27.83 26.57
C HIS A 433 -20.43 29.18 26.77
N ILE A 434 -20.74 29.90 25.69
CA ILE A 434 -21.47 31.19 25.73
C ILE A 434 -22.87 30.98 26.31
N THR A 435 -23.67 30.07 25.74
CA THR A 435 -25.02 29.77 26.24
C THR A 435 -25.02 29.21 27.66
N SER A 436 -24.01 28.42 28.05
CA SER A 436 -23.81 27.98 29.45
C SER A 436 -23.46 29.14 30.39
N LYS A 437 -22.74 30.16 29.92
CA LYS A 437 -22.47 31.39 30.70
C LYS A 437 -23.72 32.25 30.83
N GLU A 438 -24.49 32.41 29.76
CA GLU A 438 -25.77 33.12 29.74
C GLU A 438 -26.79 32.44 30.66
N LEU A 439 -26.96 31.12 30.55
CA LEU A 439 -27.84 30.32 31.42
C LEU A 439 -27.45 30.46 32.89
N ARG A 440 -26.15 30.42 33.22
CA ARG A 440 -25.69 30.69 34.59
C ARG A 440 -26.01 32.12 35.05
N SER A 441 -25.87 33.12 34.17
CA SER A 441 -26.23 34.50 34.48
C SER A 441 -27.73 34.64 34.76
N VAL A 442 -28.59 34.07 33.89
CA VAL A 442 -30.04 34.03 34.07
C VAL A 442 -30.42 33.30 35.35
N ASN A 443 -29.79 32.17 35.67
CA ASN A 443 -30.01 31.47 36.93
C ASN A 443 -29.59 32.34 38.14
N THR A 444 -28.51 33.12 38.06
CA THR A 444 -28.14 34.02 39.16
C THR A 444 -29.06 35.23 39.31
N GLU A 445 -29.74 35.69 38.25
CA GLU A 445 -30.83 36.67 38.41
C GLU A 445 -32.11 36.01 38.96
N LEU A 446 -32.45 34.80 38.53
CA LEU A 446 -33.59 34.03 39.05
C LEU A 446 -33.46 33.75 40.55
N GLU A 447 -32.27 33.39 41.05
CA GLU A 447 -32.03 33.22 42.49
C GLU A 447 -32.11 34.55 43.27
N LYS A 448 -31.77 35.69 42.65
CA LYS A 448 -32.03 37.01 43.28
C LYS A 448 -33.52 37.31 43.35
N GLU A 449 -34.30 36.99 42.31
CA GLU A 449 -35.77 37.14 42.37
C GLU A 449 -36.42 36.17 43.37
N ARG A 450 -35.91 34.94 43.51
CA ARG A 450 -36.30 34.02 44.60
C ARG A 450 -36.02 34.64 45.97
N ALA A 451 -34.80 35.13 46.22
CA ALA A 451 -34.44 35.77 47.48
C ALA A 451 -35.26 37.05 47.75
N ARG A 452 -35.64 37.82 46.71
CA ARG A 452 -36.59 38.94 46.80
C ARG A 452 -37.98 38.44 47.21
N GLY A 453 -38.49 37.40 46.56
CA GLY A 453 -39.76 36.75 46.91
C GLY A 453 -39.79 36.22 48.34
N GLU A 454 -38.76 35.50 48.79
CA GLU A 454 -38.61 35.04 50.18
C GLU A 454 -38.51 36.19 51.20
N SER A 455 -37.99 37.36 50.80
CA SER A 455 -37.97 38.55 51.63
C SER A 455 -39.34 39.22 51.71
N LEU A 456 -40.10 39.22 50.60
CA LEU A 456 -41.48 39.71 50.56
C LEU A 456 -42.43 38.80 51.35
N LEU A 457 -42.29 37.48 51.24
CA LEU A 457 -43.05 36.51 52.04
C LEU A 457 -42.81 36.71 53.53
N ARG A 458 -41.54 36.86 53.97
CA ARG A 458 -41.22 37.18 55.38
C ARG A 458 -41.75 38.55 55.82
N HIS A 459 -41.87 39.51 54.91
CA HIS A 459 -42.53 40.79 55.20
C HIS A 459 -44.05 40.61 55.35
N GLU A 460 -44.68 39.80 54.50
CA GLU A 460 -46.10 39.45 54.61
C GLU A 460 -46.39 38.69 55.90
N GLU A 461 -45.60 37.67 56.26
CA GLU A 461 -45.69 36.94 57.54
C GLU A 461 -45.59 37.90 58.73
N SER A 462 -44.66 38.87 58.70
CA SER A 462 -44.52 39.90 59.73
C SER A 462 -45.73 40.85 59.79
N LEU A 463 -46.33 41.17 58.64
CA LEU A 463 -47.51 42.04 58.55
C LEU A 463 -48.77 41.31 59.01
N GLN A 464 -48.96 40.05 58.61
CA GLN A 464 -50.00 39.16 59.14
C GLN A 464 -49.85 38.93 60.65
N ALA A 465 -48.63 38.81 61.17
CA ALA A 465 -48.38 38.69 62.61
C ALA A 465 -48.78 39.98 63.36
N LYS A 466 -48.50 41.16 62.78
CA LYS A 466 -48.98 42.45 63.31
C LYS A 466 -50.50 42.57 63.24
N GLN A 467 -51.14 42.13 62.15
CA GLN A 467 -52.61 42.10 62.05
C GLN A 467 -53.22 41.16 63.10
N LYS A 468 -52.65 39.97 63.32
CA LYS A 468 -53.09 39.05 64.39
C LYS A 468 -52.89 39.63 65.79
N ALA A 469 -51.81 40.38 66.02
CA ALA A 469 -51.59 41.09 67.29
C ALA A 469 -52.59 42.25 67.49
N LEU A 470 -52.90 43.02 66.45
CA LEU A 470 -53.90 44.09 66.48
C LEU A 470 -55.31 43.56 66.65
N LEU A 471 -55.66 42.45 65.98
CA LEU A 471 -56.92 41.74 66.22
C LEU A 471 -57.02 41.28 67.67
N LYS A 472 -55.96 40.69 68.25
CA LYS A 472 -55.96 40.35 69.67
C LYS A 472 -56.07 41.57 70.60
N GLN A 473 -55.57 42.74 70.21
CA GLN A 473 -55.81 43.97 70.96
C GLN A 473 -57.26 44.46 70.83
N LEU A 474 -57.91 44.22 69.68
CA LEU A 474 -59.34 44.46 69.48
C LEU A 474 -60.17 43.48 70.33
N ASP A 475 -59.88 42.18 70.28
CA ASP A 475 -60.53 41.14 71.09
C ASP A 475 -60.45 41.47 72.60
N ASN A 476 -59.27 41.92 73.06
CA ASN A 476 -59.06 42.39 74.43
C ASN A 476 -59.92 43.65 74.75
N LEU A 477 -59.98 44.63 73.85
CA LEU A 477 -60.77 45.85 74.03
C LEU A 477 -62.27 45.58 74.00
N ASP A 478 -62.73 44.67 73.16
CA ASP A 478 -64.12 44.21 73.12
C ASP A 478 -64.46 43.43 74.40
N GLN A 479 -63.53 42.61 74.93
CA GLN A 479 -63.69 41.97 76.24
C GLN A 479 -63.73 42.99 77.39
N GLU A 480 -62.82 43.97 77.43
CA GLU A 480 -62.87 45.08 78.41
C GLU A 480 -64.21 45.84 78.31
N CYS A 481 -64.74 46.02 77.09
CA CYS A 481 -66.04 46.65 76.86
C CYS A 481 -67.24 45.76 77.26
N GLU A 482 -67.16 44.43 77.13
CA GLU A 482 -68.17 43.52 77.67
C GLU A 482 -68.11 43.46 79.20
N GLU A 483 -66.93 43.38 79.81
CA GLU A 483 -66.76 43.37 81.27
C GLU A 483 -67.27 44.68 81.90
N LEU A 484 -67.07 45.83 81.23
CA LEU A 484 -67.69 47.10 81.61
C LEU A 484 -69.21 47.12 81.36
N ARG A 485 -69.73 46.46 80.32
CA ARG A 485 -71.18 46.33 80.09
C ARG A 485 -71.85 45.45 81.15
N THR A 486 -71.24 44.32 81.52
CA THR A 486 -71.78 43.46 82.60
C THR A 486 -71.71 44.17 83.93
N SER A 487 -70.62 44.86 84.26
CA SER A 487 -70.52 45.65 85.49
C SER A 487 -71.55 46.80 85.54
N MET A 488 -71.79 47.48 84.42
CA MET A 488 -72.89 48.46 84.31
C MET A 488 -74.26 47.82 84.51
N SER A 489 -74.51 46.65 83.92
CA SER A 489 -75.78 45.91 84.11
C SER A 489 -75.98 45.45 85.55
N GLU A 490 -74.92 45.00 86.23
CA GLU A 490 -74.94 44.64 87.65
C GLU A 490 -75.23 45.86 88.53
N VAL A 491 -74.63 47.02 88.23
CA VAL A 491 -74.91 48.28 88.92
C VAL A 491 -76.32 48.82 88.64
N GLU A 492 -76.88 48.59 87.44
CA GLU A 492 -78.27 48.93 87.12
C GLU A 492 -79.26 47.97 87.82
N GLU A 493 -78.94 46.69 87.97
CA GLU A 493 -79.69 45.75 88.82
C GLU A 493 -79.62 46.12 90.31
N GLU A 494 -78.44 46.48 90.84
CA GLU A 494 -78.33 46.96 92.23
C GLU A 494 -79.08 48.28 92.44
N LYS A 495 -78.99 49.21 91.49
CA LYS A 495 -79.74 50.48 91.52
C LYS A 495 -81.25 50.24 91.54
N THR A 496 -81.77 49.38 90.67
CA THR A 496 -83.21 49.09 90.61
C THR A 496 -83.69 48.37 91.89
N ARG A 497 -82.92 47.40 92.42
CA ARG A 497 -83.20 46.79 93.73
C ARG A 497 -83.19 47.81 94.88
N LEU A 498 -82.30 48.81 94.84
CA LEU A 498 -82.27 49.90 95.83
C LEU A 498 -83.46 50.86 95.67
N GLU A 499 -83.90 51.15 94.45
CA GLU A 499 -85.10 51.96 94.17
C GLU A 499 -86.39 51.25 94.64
N GLU A 500 -86.49 49.92 94.46
CA GLU A 500 -87.57 49.10 95.03
C GLU A 500 -87.54 49.10 96.57
N GLN A 501 -86.37 48.93 97.19
CA GLN A 501 -86.22 49.01 98.65
C GLN A 501 -86.57 50.40 99.18
N LEU A 502 -86.23 51.48 98.46
CA LEU A 502 -86.61 52.84 98.83
C LEU A 502 -88.14 53.02 98.77
N SER A 503 -88.79 52.53 97.72
CA SER A 503 -90.26 52.58 97.59
C SER A 503 -90.97 51.76 98.68
N MET A 504 -90.42 50.59 99.05
CA MET A 504 -90.87 49.82 100.22
C MET A 504 -90.66 50.60 101.54
N ALA A 505 -89.56 51.32 101.70
CA ALA A 505 -89.30 52.14 102.89
C ALA A 505 -90.26 53.34 102.96
N GLU A 506 -90.53 54.02 101.84
CA GLU A 506 -91.45 55.16 101.77
C GLU A 506 -92.91 54.75 102.02
N THR A 507 -93.36 53.62 101.47
CA THR A 507 -94.72 53.11 101.73
C THR A 507 -94.90 52.64 103.18
N ASN A 508 -93.89 51.99 103.78
CA ASN A 508 -93.89 51.67 105.20
C ASN A 508 -93.88 52.92 106.10
N LYS A 509 -93.09 53.94 105.73
CA LYS A 509 -93.10 55.25 106.39
C LYS A 509 -94.50 55.89 106.33
N LEU A 510 -95.14 55.92 105.16
CA LEU A 510 -96.47 56.50 105.00
C LEU A 510 -97.50 55.78 105.89
N GLN A 511 -97.47 54.44 105.94
CA GLN A 511 -98.32 53.66 106.85
C GLN A 511 -98.07 53.98 108.33
N ALA A 512 -96.80 54.15 108.72
CA ALA A 512 -96.43 54.53 110.08
C ALA A 512 -96.90 55.96 110.42
N GLU A 513 -96.80 56.90 109.48
CA GLU A 513 -97.29 58.28 109.64
C GLU A 513 -98.82 58.33 109.77
N THR A 514 -99.59 57.52 109.02
CA THR A 514 -101.04 57.37 109.24
C THR A 514 -101.37 56.79 110.61
N ARG A 515 -100.74 55.68 111.03
CA ARG A 515 -100.98 55.06 112.35
C ARG A 515 -100.62 56.01 113.50
N LEU A 516 -99.55 56.78 113.35
CA LEU A 516 -99.13 57.77 114.35
C LEU A 516 -100.05 58.99 114.39
N LYS A 517 -100.76 59.31 113.30
CA LYS A 517 -101.81 60.33 113.28
C LYS A 517 -103.11 59.83 113.93
N GLU A 518 -103.54 58.61 113.60
CA GLU A 518 -104.68 57.93 114.22
C GLU A 518 -104.50 57.80 115.75
N GLN A 519 -103.29 57.42 116.20
CA GLN A 519 -102.97 57.35 117.63
C GLN A 519 -102.97 58.72 118.32
N LYS A 520 -102.55 59.80 117.63
CA LYS A 520 -102.63 61.16 118.18
C LYS A 520 -104.07 61.63 118.35
N GLU A 521 -104.91 61.45 117.33
CA GLU A 521 -106.33 61.81 117.39
C GLU A 521 -107.06 60.99 118.48
N MET A 522 -106.72 59.71 118.65
CA MET A 522 -107.22 58.87 119.76
C MET A 522 -106.78 59.39 121.15
N ILE A 523 -105.51 59.76 121.32
CA ILE A 523 -104.99 60.30 122.58
C ILE A 523 -105.69 61.62 122.91
N GLU A 524 -105.86 62.52 121.94
CA GLU A 524 -106.48 63.83 122.16
C GLU A 524 -107.98 63.72 122.52
N GLN A 525 -108.71 62.76 121.93
CA GLN A 525 -110.07 62.40 122.35
C GLN A 525 -110.12 61.87 123.79
N LEU A 526 -109.23 60.93 124.15
CA LEU A 526 -109.14 60.40 125.53
C LEU A 526 -108.77 61.50 126.54
N GLN A 527 -107.96 62.47 126.12
CA GLN A 527 -107.49 63.57 126.97
C GLN A 527 -108.60 64.62 127.19
N GLN A 528 -109.45 64.91 126.19
CA GLN A 528 -110.69 65.69 126.39
C GLN A 528 -111.69 64.96 127.29
N GLN A 529 -111.91 63.65 127.09
CA GLN A 529 -112.78 62.86 127.97
C GLN A 529 -112.29 62.91 129.42
N LYS A 530 -110.99 62.70 129.65
CA LYS A 530 -110.36 62.82 130.97
C LYS A 530 -110.62 64.19 131.61
N GLN A 531 -110.40 65.29 130.88
CA GLN A 531 -110.65 66.64 131.40
C GLN A 531 -112.12 66.84 131.81
N SER A 532 -113.07 66.45 130.96
CA SER A 532 -114.51 66.57 131.30
C SER A 532 -114.92 65.75 132.53
N LEU A 533 -114.28 64.58 132.72
CA LEU A 533 -114.50 63.76 133.91
C LEU A 533 -113.88 64.39 135.16
N GLU A 534 -112.66 64.92 135.07
CA GLU A 534 -111.98 65.62 136.19
C GLU A 534 -112.71 66.91 136.60
N GLU A 535 -113.27 67.66 135.65
CA GLU A 535 -114.14 68.82 135.91
C GLU A 535 -115.46 68.41 136.58
N SER A 536 -116.14 67.37 136.07
CA SER A 536 -117.38 66.88 136.70
C SER A 536 -117.17 66.33 138.11
N ALA A 537 -116.05 65.62 138.34
CA ALA A 537 -115.69 65.06 139.64
C ALA A 537 -115.31 66.14 140.65
N SER A 538 -114.58 67.18 140.23
CA SER A 538 -114.23 68.31 141.10
C SER A 538 -115.44 69.19 141.43
N GLN A 539 -116.37 69.40 140.49
CA GLN A 539 -117.65 70.05 140.77
C GLN A 539 -118.52 69.23 141.76
N LEU A 540 -118.61 67.91 141.59
CA LEU A 540 -119.30 67.02 142.54
C LEU A 540 -118.66 67.09 143.94
N THR A 541 -117.33 67.03 144.02
CA THR A 541 -116.57 67.12 145.28
C THR A 541 -116.84 68.44 146.00
N LYS A 542 -116.93 69.55 145.25
CA LYS A 542 -117.28 70.87 145.79
C LYS A 542 -118.72 70.94 146.30
N ASN A 543 -119.68 70.42 145.54
CA ASN A 543 -121.08 70.36 145.97
C ASN A 543 -121.26 69.53 147.26
N ILE A 544 -120.48 68.44 147.41
CA ILE A 544 -120.49 67.61 148.62
C ILE A 544 -120.00 68.42 149.83
N SER A 545 -118.86 69.12 149.72
CA SER A 545 -118.34 69.89 150.86
C SER A 545 -119.23 71.07 151.26
N GLU A 546 -119.89 71.72 150.29
CA GLU A 546 -120.90 72.76 150.57
C GLU A 546 -122.10 72.19 151.35
N LEU A 547 -122.61 71.00 150.97
CA LEU A 547 -123.69 70.31 151.69
C LEU A 547 -123.28 69.86 153.10
N GLU A 548 -122.03 69.40 153.29
CA GLU A 548 -121.52 69.02 154.62
C GLU A 548 -121.50 70.21 155.59
N THR A 549 -121.11 71.41 155.14
CA THR A 549 -121.13 72.61 155.99
C THR A 549 -122.55 73.00 156.42
N LEU A 550 -123.53 72.91 155.52
CA LEU A 550 -124.94 73.17 155.82
C LEU A 550 -125.48 72.18 156.87
N ILE A 551 -125.22 70.89 156.68
CA ILE A 551 -125.62 69.83 157.63
C ILE A 551 -125.01 70.07 159.02
N GLN A 552 -123.76 70.53 159.09
CA GLN A 552 -123.11 70.81 160.37
C GLN A 552 -123.72 72.03 161.08
N SER A 553 -124.04 73.10 160.35
CA SER A 553 -124.71 74.29 160.91
C SER A 553 -126.10 73.99 161.50
N GLY A 554 -126.84 73.06 160.89
CA GLY A 554 -128.14 72.61 161.41
C GLY A 554 -128.04 71.92 162.77
N LYS A 555 -127.04 71.04 162.94
CA LYS A 555 -126.82 70.26 164.17
C LYS A 555 -126.43 71.13 165.37
N GLU A 556 -125.73 72.24 165.15
CA GLU A 556 -125.41 73.18 166.23
C GLU A 556 -126.61 74.03 166.66
N ARG A 557 -127.43 74.47 165.69
CA ARG A 557 -128.73 75.13 165.96
C ARG A 557 -129.68 74.21 166.75
N GLU A 558 -129.74 72.93 166.39
CA GLU A 558 -130.55 71.92 167.08
C GLU A 558 -130.07 71.68 168.52
N LYS A 559 -128.74 71.56 168.75
CA LYS A 559 -128.17 71.47 170.10
C LYS A 559 -128.54 72.66 171.01
N LEU A 560 -128.52 73.88 170.48
CA LEU A 560 -128.84 75.08 171.25
C LEU A 560 -130.32 75.13 171.68
N LEU A 561 -131.23 74.67 170.82
CA LEU A 561 -132.68 74.63 171.09
C LEU A 561 -133.08 73.63 172.18
N VAL A 562 -132.25 72.63 172.47
CA VAL A 562 -132.52 71.60 173.51
C VAL A 562 -132.06 72.04 174.91
N ALA A 563 -131.20 73.06 175.01
CA ALA A 563 -130.53 73.41 176.28
C ALA A 563 -131.23 74.50 177.13
N PHE A 564 -132.07 75.35 176.53
CA PHE A 564 -132.65 76.53 177.21
C PHE A 564 -134.14 76.73 176.87
N PRO A 565 -135.08 76.18 177.66
CA PRO A 565 -136.50 76.16 177.31
C PRO A 565 -137.24 77.51 177.38
N ASP A 566 -136.79 78.45 178.21
CA ASP A 566 -137.61 79.60 178.66
C ASP A 566 -137.63 80.81 177.70
N LEU A 567 -136.98 80.73 176.53
CA LEU A 567 -136.92 81.83 175.54
C LEU A 567 -137.68 81.52 174.25
N HIS A 568 -138.95 81.18 174.42
CA HIS A 568 -139.94 81.35 173.35
C HIS A 568 -140.42 82.80 173.29
N ILE A 569 -140.39 83.42 172.11
CA ILE A 569 -141.44 84.33 171.62
C ILE A 569 -141.31 84.39 170.09
N PRO A 570 -142.42 84.24 169.33
CA PRO A 570 -142.43 84.41 167.89
C PRO A 570 -142.57 85.90 167.52
N PRO A 571 -142.14 86.27 166.31
CA PRO A 571 -142.77 87.37 165.60
C PRO A 571 -143.14 86.97 164.18
N GLU A 572 -144.42 86.74 163.93
CA GLU A 572 -144.98 86.52 162.59
C GLU A 572 -144.82 87.77 161.70
N ALA A 573 -143.95 87.66 160.70
CA ALA A 573 -144.25 88.13 159.36
C ALA A 573 -144.93 86.94 158.63
N HIS A 574 -146.09 86.99 157.96
CA HIS A 574 -146.77 88.04 157.17
C HIS A 574 -145.97 88.50 155.94
N VAL A 575 -146.54 88.81 154.76
CA VAL A 575 -147.87 88.56 154.12
C VAL A 575 -149.15 88.81 154.94
N GLU A 576 -150.01 89.80 154.66
CA GLU A 576 -149.94 91.11 153.98
C GLU A 576 -151.37 91.70 154.12
N SER A 577 -151.55 93.03 154.09
CA SER A 577 -152.89 93.62 154.18
C SER A 577 -153.26 94.40 152.92
N SER A 578 -154.44 94.12 152.37
CA SER A 578 -154.95 94.79 151.16
C SER A 578 -155.87 95.98 151.43
N GLY A 579 -156.13 96.29 152.71
CA GLY A 579 -156.87 97.50 153.12
C GLY A 579 -158.38 97.50 152.85
N ASN A 580 -158.96 96.43 152.29
CA ASN A 580 -160.40 96.29 152.06
C ASN A 580 -160.94 94.98 152.68
N ILE A 581 -161.85 95.12 153.66
CA ILE A 581 -162.45 93.99 154.40
C ILE A 581 -163.22 93.04 153.45
N ALA A 582 -163.78 93.54 152.35
CA ALA A 582 -164.55 92.74 151.41
C ALA A 582 -163.71 91.75 150.58
N GLU A 583 -162.51 92.14 150.14
CA GLU A 583 -161.64 91.30 149.30
C GLU A 583 -160.88 90.26 150.12
N ASP A 584 -160.55 90.58 151.37
CA ASP A 584 -160.03 89.61 152.35
C ASP A 584 -161.11 88.55 152.65
N MET A 585 -162.39 88.94 152.74
CA MET A 585 -163.52 88.00 152.78
C MET A 585 -163.70 87.21 151.47
N GLU A 586 -163.37 87.76 150.29
CA GLU A 586 -163.46 87.02 149.03
C GLU A 586 -162.40 85.90 148.96
N ARG A 587 -161.17 86.15 149.43
CA ARG A 587 -160.17 85.08 149.62
C ARG A 587 -160.65 84.00 150.62
N GLN A 588 -161.37 84.41 151.65
CA GLN A 588 -162.01 83.50 152.61
C GLN A 588 -163.21 82.73 152.00
N LEU A 589 -163.93 83.30 151.03
CA LEU A 589 -165.00 82.65 150.29
C LEU A 589 -164.48 81.65 149.26
N GLN A 590 -163.45 81.97 148.48
CA GLN A 590 -162.86 81.02 147.51
C GLN A 590 -162.33 79.76 148.21
N ALA A 591 -161.69 79.91 149.37
CA ALA A 591 -161.28 78.77 150.21
C ALA A 591 -162.47 77.91 150.67
N ASN A 592 -163.62 78.53 150.98
CA ASN A 592 -164.85 77.80 151.31
C ASN A 592 -165.51 77.16 150.08
N CYS A 593 -165.45 77.77 148.89
CA CYS A 593 -165.94 77.16 147.64
C CYS A 593 -165.18 75.89 147.28
N ILE A 594 -163.85 75.89 147.41
CA ILE A 594 -163.03 74.67 147.23
C ILE A 594 -163.43 73.59 148.25
N ARG A 595 -163.70 73.98 149.51
CA ARG A 595 -164.18 73.06 150.55
C ARG A 595 -165.59 72.51 150.27
N ILE A 596 -166.46 73.27 149.59
CA ILE A 596 -167.79 72.82 149.17
C ILE A 596 -167.68 71.80 148.03
N ASN A 597 -166.89 72.07 146.98
CA ASN A 597 -166.74 71.16 145.83
C ASN A 597 -166.29 69.75 146.25
N VAL A 598 -165.32 69.63 147.17
CA VAL A 598 -164.86 68.31 147.67
C VAL A 598 -165.95 67.57 148.46
N LEU A 599 -166.82 68.29 149.17
CA LEU A 599 -167.98 67.71 149.86
C LEU A 599 -169.10 67.29 148.90
N GLU A 600 -169.21 67.92 147.73
CA GLU A 600 -170.11 67.50 146.65
C GLU A 600 -169.57 66.28 145.88
N GLU A 601 -168.26 66.17 145.71
CA GLU A 601 -167.59 65.02 145.09
C GLU A 601 -167.75 63.74 145.94
N GLU A 602 -167.57 63.82 147.27
CA GLU A 602 -167.91 62.71 148.19
C GLU A 602 -169.42 62.38 148.16
N ASN A 603 -170.30 63.37 148.08
CA ASN A 603 -171.75 63.15 148.00
C ASN A 603 -172.19 62.44 146.70
N THR A 604 -171.61 62.80 145.55
CA THR A 604 -171.91 62.14 144.27
C THR A 604 -171.35 60.72 144.23
N ARG A 605 -170.18 60.48 144.82
CA ARG A 605 -169.59 59.14 145.00
C ARG A 605 -170.45 58.24 145.87
N LEU A 606 -170.97 58.74 147.00
CA LEU A 606 -171.92 58.03 147.88
C LEU A 606 -173.20 57.63 147.14
N ARG A 607 -173.82 58.55 146.38
CA ARG A 607 -175.01 58.28 145.56
C ARG A 607 -174.75 57.21 144.49
N THR A 608 -173.57 57.22 143.88
CA THR A 608 -173.20 56.29 142.81
C THR A 608 -172.96 54.86 143.32
N MET A 609 -172.32 54.68 144.49
CA MET A 609 -172.17 53.34 145.07
C MET A 609 -173.48 52.78 145.61
N LEU A 610 -174.38 53.63 146.16
CA LEU A 610 -175.76 53.23 146.50
C LEU A 610 -176.57 52.76 145.29
N SER A 611 -176.23 53.18 144.06
CA SER A 611 -176.82 52.63 142.83
C SER A 611 -176.33 51.22 142.54
N LYS A 612 -175.01 50.97 142.57
CA LYS A 612 -174.43 49.63 142.34
C LYS A 612 -174.87 48.61 143.39
N LEU A 613 -175.13 49.06 144.63
CA LEU A 613 -175.67 48.26 145.73
C LEU A 613 -177.16 47.90 145.55
N ARG A 614 -177.87 48.51 144.59
CA ARG A 614 -179.24 48.14 144.18
C ARG A 614 -179.28 47.27 142.93
N GLU A 615 -178.44 47.58 141.94
CA GLU A 615 -178.43 46.89 140.64
C GLU A 615 -177.96 45.43 140.74
N THR A 616 -177.00 45.15 141.61
CA THR A 616 -176.50 43.79 141.89
C THR A 616 -177.47 42.89 142.67
N ALA A 617 -178.68 43.37 143.00
CA ALA A 617 -179.66 42.65 143.81
C ALA A 617 -180.84 42.04 143.01
N GLN A 618 -180.96 42.25 141.68
CA GLN A 618 -182.15 41.84 140.91
C GLN A 618 -181.94 40.81 139.78
N LEU A 619 -180.71 40.57 139.31
CA LEU A 619 -180.42 39.47 138.37
C LEU A 619 -179.62 38.37 139.07
N GLY A 620 -180.34 37.55 139.84
CA GLY A 620 -179.76 36.58 140.77
C GLY A 620 -179.47 35.20 140.17
N ALA A 621 -178.18 34.83 140.16
CA ALA A 621 -177.72 33.49 140.52
C ALA A 621 -176.70 33.67 141.65
N LEU A 622 -177.01 33.31 142.90
CA LEU A 622 -176.84 31.96 143.45
C LEU A 622 -175.37 31.46 143.27
N ARG A 623 -174.62 31.12 144.32
CA ARG A 623 -175.00 30.94 145.74
C ARG A 623 -173.75 30.79 146.64
N LEU A 624 -173.91 31.07 147.94
CA LEU A 624 -173.13 30.53 149.08
C LEU A 624 -171.62 30.93 149.11
N ILE A 625 -170.96 31.33 150.22
CA ILE A 625 -170.87 30.75 151.59
C ILE A 625 -170.16 29.37 151.54
N PRO A 626 -169.14 29.04 152.37
CA PRO A 626 -168.74 29.69 153.63
C PRO A 626 -167.23 30.06 153.74
N GLN A 627 -166.91 30.75 154.84
CA GLN A 627 -165.78 30.56 155.79
C GLN A 627 -164.36 30.11 155.35
N THR A 628 -163.41 30.46 156.22
CA THR A 628 -162.01 29.96 156.38
C THR A 628 -160.90 30.41 155.42
N GLN A 629 -159.98 31.19 156.00
CA GLN A 629 -158.51 31.06 155.98
C GLN A 629 -157.70 31.17 154.68
N LEU A 630 -156.73 32.12 154.69
CA LEU A 630 -155.38 32.14 154.08
C LEU A 630 -154.83 33.59 154.26
N TRP A 631 -154.53 34.03 155.50
CA TRP A 631 -153.17 34.01 156.12
C TRP A 631 -152.07 34.55 155.18
N GLY A 632 -151.32 35.62 155.48
CA GLY A 632 -151.32 36.59 156.61
C GLY A 632 -150.71 37.94 156.15
N ARG A 633 -150.87 39.09 156.83
CA ARG A 633 -150.53 39.46 158.23
C ARG A 633 -149.01 39.38 158.53
N SER A 634 -148.36 40.33 159.22
CA SER A 634 -148.86 41.60 159.82
C SER A 634 -147.74 42.58 160.22
N GLY A 635 -147.94 43.89 160.03
CA GLY A 635 -147.26 44.99 160.76
C GLY A 635 -145.74 45.10 160.61
N THR A 636 -144.99 45.88 161.41
CA THR A 636 -145.28 47.11 162.21
C THR A 636 -143.98 47.55 162.91
N SER A 637 -143.70 48.86 162.96
CA SER A 637 -142.99 49.62 164.03
C SER A 637 -141.62 49.19 164.62
N ASP A 638 -140.91 50.24 165.07
CA ASP A 638 -140.05 50.32 166.26
C ASP A 638 -138.70 49.56 166.40
N ARG A 639 -137.70 50.38 166.80
CA ARG A 639 -136.66 50.14 167.82
C ARG A 639 -135.52 49.14 167.58
N CYS A 640 -134.31 49.72 167.54
CA CYS A 640 -133.22 49.53 168.51
C CYS A 640 -132.68 48.11 168.79
N GLY A 641 -131.39 47.89 168.51
CA GLY A 641 -130.57 46.92 169.26
C GLY A 641 -129.60 46.06 168.43
N SER A 642 -128.31 46.41 168.51
CA SER A 642 -127.11 45.55 168.59
C SER A 642 -126.88 44.29 167.71
N ASP A 643 -125.63 44.17 167.27
CA ASP A 643 -124.79 42.95 167.11
C ASP A 643 -124.89 42.05 165.84
N GLY A 644 -123.74 41.46 165.44
CA GLY A 644 -123.68 40.13 164.76
C GLY A 644 -123.56 39.97 163.21
N SER A 645 -122.31 39.97 162.68
CA SER A 645 -121.66 38.85 161.93
C SER A 645 -122.09 38.28 160.52
N ARG A 646 -121.08 38.11 159.63
CA ARG A 646 -120.74 36.97 158.69
C ARG A 646 -121.25 36.80 157.22
N ILE A 647 -120.47 35.96 156.48
CA ILE A 647 -120.64 35.25 155.16
C ILE A 647 -120.11 35.93 153.85
N GLU A 648 -119.63 35.17 152.84
CA GLU A 648 -118.23 34.68 152.61
C GLU A 648 -118.07 33.81 151.30
N THR A 649 -117.66 34.32 150.11
CA THR A 649 -117.59 33.52 148.83
C THR A 649 -116.69 34.02 147.66
N HIS A 650 -116.01 33.11 146.92
CA HIS A 650 -115.69 33.07 145.44
C HIS A 650 -114.83 34.20 144.77
N THR A 651 -114.25 34.20 143.53
CA THR A 651 -113.82 33.29 142.39
C THR A 651 -113.08 34.13 141.30
N ASP A 652 -112.18 33.74 140.37
CA ASP A 652 -111.33 32.52 140.15
C ASP A 652 -110.00 32.78 139.34
N GLN A 653 -109.72 32.14 138.16
CA GLN A 653 -108.37 31.86 137.57
C GLN A 653 -108.38 31.67 136.01
N SER A 654 -107.30 31.56 135.17
CA SER A 654 -105.82 31.86 135.22
C SER A 654 -105.04 31.57 133.88
N ARG A 655 -103.82 32.17 133.70
CA ARG A 655 -102.59 31.71 132.94
C ARG A 655 -102.62 31.50 131.37
N ASP A 656 -101.59 31.04 130.60
CA ASP A 656 -100.19 30.51 130.80
C ASP A 656 -99.15 30.89 129.66
N SER A 657 -98.11 30.08 129.35
CA SER A 657 -96.75 30.49 128.84
C SER A 657 -96.13 29.69 127.62
N GLY A 658 -94.88 29.98 127.14
CA GLY A 658 -94.14 29.25 126.03
C GLY A 658 -92.63 29.62 125.75
N LEU A 659 -91.84 28.88 124.90
CA LEU A 659 -90.34 28.99 124.71
C LEU A 659 -89.65 28.40 123.41
N SER A 660 -88.36 28.80 123.13
CA SER A 660 -87.21 28.10 122.42
C SER A 660 -87.12 27.90 120.85
N GLU A 661 -85.98 27.60 120.14
CA GLU A 661 -84.49 27.91 120.19
C GLU A 661 -83.68 27.33 118.94
N ALA A 662 -82.38 27.69 118.73
CA ALA A 662 -81.22 26.88 118.17
C ALA A 662 -80.65 26.85 116.69
N ARG A 663 -79.29 27.03 116.58
CA ARG A 663 -78.18 26.18 115.94
C ARG A 663 -77.64 26.13 114.44
N SER A 664 -76.28 26.06 114.34
CA SER A 664 -75.32 25.19 113.52
C SER A 664 -75.09 25.27 111.96
N LYS A 665 -74.13 24.56 111.29
CA LYS A 665 -72.60 24.47 111.34
C LYS A 665 -71.93 23.54 110.25
N ASP A 666 -70.66 23.79 109.83
CA ASP A 666 -69.57 22.91 109.24
C ASP A 666 -69.57 22.32 107.78
N GLY A 667 -68.36 22.06 107.20
CA GLY A 667 -68.07 20.76 106.54
C GLY A 667 -67.17 20.55 105.27
N SER A 668 -66.15 19.67 105.42
CA SER A 668 -65.63 18.65 104.43
C SER A 668 -64.51 18.94 103.37
N VAL A 669 -63.97 17.86 102.75
CA VAL A 669 -62.71 17.67 101.93
C VAL A 669 -62.85 16.43 100.96
N VAL A 670 -61.80 16.00 100.19
CA VAL A 670 -61.57 14.72 99.39
C VAL A 670 -61.59 14.95 97.82
N GLU A 671 -60.86 14.32 96.85
CA GLU A 671 -60.24 12.96 96.65
C GLU A 671 -58.79 12.88 96.02
N LYS A 672 -58.57 12.25 94.84
CA LYS A 672 -57.29 11.74 94.22
C LYS A 672 -57.33 11.85 92.65
N ALA A 673 -56.60 11.20 91.70
CA ALA A 673 -55.77 9.98 91.49
C ALA A 673 -55.08 10.03 90.06
N ARG A 674 -54.24 9.13 89.47
CA ARG A 674 -53.15 8.14 89.84
C ARG A 674 -52.60 7.40 88.54
N ILE A 675 -51.41 6.76 88.56
CA ILE A 675 -50.83 5.71 87.61
C ILE A 675 -50.03 6.22 86.34
N GLN A 676 -48.67 6.30 86.29
CA GLN A 676 -47.53 5.30 86.13
C GLN A 676 -47.20 4.87 84.65
N ARG A 677 -46.00 4.47 84.14
CA ARG A 677 -44.54 4.33 84.51
C ARG A 677 -43.73 4.00 83.20
N THR A 678 -42.54 4.52 82.80
CA THR A 678 -41.09 4.32 83.19
C THR A 678 -40.49 2.89 83.05
N PRO A 679 -39.15 2.65 82.89
CA PRO A 679 -38.08 3.31 82.07
C PRO A 679 -36.88 2.41 81.57
N SER A 680 -35.88 3.01 80.87
CA SER A 680 -34.38 2.80 80.87
C SER A 680 -33.59 1.46 80.66
N SER A 681 -32.50 1.56 79.85
CA SER A 681 -31.05 1.26 80.16
C SER A 681 -30.20 0.15 79.46
N GLN A 682 -29.00 0.57 78.98
CA GLN A 682 -27.63 -0.01 79.09
C GLN A 682 -27.12 -1.36 78.44
N GLN A 683 -26.11 -1.21 77.56
CA GLN A 683 -24.67 -1.58 77.74
C GLN A 683 -24.07 -2.99 77.43
N GLU A 684 -23.06 -2.98 76.52
CA GLU A 684 -21.80 -3.79 76.39
C GLU A 684 -21.68 -5.28 75.92
N LYS A 685 -20.60 -5.47 75.11
CA LYS A 685 -19.62 -6.59 75.02
C LYS A 685 -19.93 -7.91 74.28
N ALA A 686 -18.83 -8.57 73.91
CA ALA A 686 -18.72 -9.82 73.13
C ALA A 686 -17.78 -10.84 73.80
N PRO A 687 -17.86 -12.13 73.42
CA PRO A 687 -16.68 -12.94 73.03
C PRO A 687 -16.86 -13.53 71.59
N SER A 688 -15.88 -14.04 70.81
CA SER A 688 -14.61 -14.77 71.04
C SER A 688 -14.77 -16.27 71.40
N SER A 689 -13.96 -17.24 70.96
CA SER A 689 -12.83 -17.32 69.99
C SER A 689 -13.11 -18.45 68.95
N ASP A 690 -12.25 -19.00 68.09
CA ASP A 690 -10.79 -18.90 67.80
C ASP A 690 -10.59 -18.89 66.25
N ALA A 691 -9.61 -19.44 65.50
CA ALA A 691 -8.43 -20.32 65.66
C ALA A 691 -7.33 -19.81 64.68
N VAL A 692 -6.00 -19.95 64.84
CA VAL A 692 -5.07 -21.03 65.26
C VAL A 692 -4.72 -22.00 64.13
N ARG A 693 -3.52 -21.95 63.51
CA ARG A 693 -2.32 -21.06 63.59
C ARG A 693 -1.55 -21.22 62.24
N THR A 694 -0.45 -20.57 61.84
CA THR A 694 0.74 -19.88 62.45
C THR A 694 1.33 -18.94 61.33
N ALA A 695 2.51 -18.26 61.34
CA ALA A 695 3.66 -18.15 62.25
C ALA A 695 4.51 -16.86 62.01
N LEU A 696 5.25 -16.47 63.05
CA LEU A 696 6.58 -15.85 63.13
C LEU A 696 7.08 -14.76 62.12
N SER A 697 6.91 -13.50 62.54
CA SER A 697 7.97 -12.65 63.14
C SER A 697 9.10 -11.94 62.34
N PHE A 698 8.98 -10.59 62.33
CA PHE A 698 9.99 -9.56 62.71
C PHE A 698 11.27 -9.22 61.88
N LEU A 699 11.26 -7.96 61.38
CA LEU A 699 12.29 -6.88 61.48
C LEU A 699 13.65 -6.89 60.71
N SER A 700 13.90 -5.71 60.08
CA SER A 700 15.15 -4.92 60.02
C SER A 700 16.16 -4.99 58.85
N LEU A 701 16.76 -3.80 58.65
CA LEU A 701 17.81 -3.31 57.72
C LEU A 701 19.25 -3.83 58.04
N PRO A 702 20.36 -3.40 57.37
CA PRO A 702 20.60 -3.07 55.93
C PRO A 702 22.03 -3.49 55.41
N LYS A 703 22.38 -3.25 54.13
CA LYS A 703 23.50 -2.34 53.68
C LYS A 703 23.84 -2.41 52.17
N GLU A 704 24.29 -1.25 51.65
CA GLU A 704 25.38 -0.93 50.67
C GLU A 704 25.85 -1.96 49.61
N SER A 705 26.30 -1.57 48.40
CA SER A 705 26.90 -0.29 47.94
C SER A 705 26.59 -0.01 46.44
N SER A 706 26.31 1.24 46.00
CA SER A 706 27.25 2.22 45.39
C SER A 706 27.56 2.01 43.89
N ALA A 707 27.57 3.01 42.98
CA ALA A 707 27.00 4.36 43.00
C ALA A 707 26.96 4.99 41.56
N ILE A 708 26.00 5.91 41.36
CA ILE A 708 26.10 7.28 40.78
C ILE A 708 27.36 7.62 39.92
N GLY A 709 27.28 8.32 38.77
CA GLY A 709 26.12 8.84 38.03
C GLY A 709 26.35 10.17 37.28
N THR A 710 25.60 10.35 36.19
CA THR A 710 24.96 11.61 35.69
C THR A 710 25.75 12.88 35.30
N TYR A 711 25.61 13.22 34.01
CA TYR A 711 25.38 14.57 33.40
C TYR A 711 26.37 15.76 33.60
N ALA A 712 26.80 16.31 32.46
CA ALA A 712 27.03 17.75 32.27
C ALA A 712 26.77 18.18 30.80
N ARG A 713 26.58 19.49 30.55
CA ARG A 713 26.21 20.11 29.25
C ARG A 713 27.00 21.42 29.10
N MET A 714 27.74 21.66 27.99
CA MET A 714 27.79 22.97 27.27
C MET A 714 28.82 23.12 26.11
N ARG A 715 28.32 23.65 24.96
CA ARG A 715 28.72 24.94 24.32
C ARG A 715 30.13 25.16 23.68
N ARG A 716 30.10 25.50 22.37
CA ARG A 716 31.07 26.30 21.54
C ARG A 716 32.48 25.72 21.29
N GLY A 717 33.05 26.10 20.13
CA GLY A 717 34.49 26.44 20.07
C GLY A 717 35.23 26.11 18.77
N SER A 718 35.28 27.05 17.84
CA SER A 718 35.96 27.02 16.55
C SER A 718 37.45 26.62 16.52
N GLY A 719 37.82 25.71 15.59
CA GLY A 719 39.03 25.79 14.75
C GLY A 719 40.36 25.22 15.27
N GLY A 720 41.24 24.78 14.34
CA GLY A 720 42.66 24.52 14.67
C GLY A 720 43.40 23.37 13.97
N SER A 721 43.61 23.46 12.64
CA SER A 721 44.83 22.99 11.93
C SER A 721 45.48 21.59 12.14
N ARG A 722 45.55 20.86 11.00
CA ARG A 722 46.76 20.24 10.37
C ARG A 722 47.25 18.81 10.77
N ILE A 723 47.33 17.98 9.70
CA ILE A 723 48.44 17.08 9.32
C ILE A 723 48.61 15.80 10.21
N HIS A 724 48.61 14.55 9.70
CA HIS A 724 49.41 14.02 8.59
C HIS A 724 48.86 12.69 8.02
N ARG A 725 48.82 12.52 6.67
CA ARG A 725 49.29 11.35 5.85
C ARG A 725 48.49 11.13 4.55
N SER A 726 49.21 11.21 3.43
CA SER A 726 48.93 10.48 2.16
C SER A 726 49.76 9.18 2.17
N PRO A 727 49.57 8.20 1.25
CA PRO A 727 49.83 8.31 -0.21
C PRO A 727 48.55 8.05 -1.06
N SER A 728 48.36 8.58 -2.27
CA SER A 728 49.21 8.67 -3.49
C SER A 728 49.24 7.38 -4.32
N SER A 729 48.70 7.46 -5.55
CA SER A 729 48.92 6.47 -6.62
C SER A 729 49.34 7.16 -7.92
N LYS A 730 50.33 6.55 -8.55
CA LYS A 730 50.92 6.80 -9.88
C LYS A 730 50.21 5.92 -10.93
N ASP A 731 50.47 5.94 -12.23
CA ASP A 731 50.97 6.95 -13.20
C ASP A 731 50.52 6.44 -14.59
N TYR A 732 50.38 7.32 -15.60
CA TYR A 732 50.18 6.91 -17.01
C TYR A 732 51.51 6.93 -17.81
N PRO A 733 51.81 5.92 -18.63
CA PRO A 733 52.90 6.00 -19.61
C PRO A 733 52.42 6.53 -20.98
N ARG A 734 53.25 7.35 -21.63
CA ARG A 734 53.17 7.62 -23.08
C ARG A 734 54.00 6.58 -23.84
N LYS A 735 53.51 6.17 -25.01
CA LYS A 735 54.26 6.27 -26.27
C LYS A 735 53.34 6.88 -27.32
#